data_AF-A0A1D6HFD5-F1
#
_entry.id   AF-A0A1D6HFD5-F1
#
_cell.length_a   1.000
_cell.length_b   1.000
_cell.length_c   1.000
_cell.angle_alpha   90.00
_cell.angle_beta   90.00
_cell.angle_gamma   90.00
#
_symmetry.space_group_name_H-M   'P 1'
#
loop_
_entity.id
_entity.type
_entity.pdbx_description
1 polymer ?
#
loop_
_entity_poly.entity_id
_entity_poly.type
_entity_poly.pdbx_seq_one_letter_code
_entity_poly.pdbx_strand_id
1 'polypeptide(L)'
;MLKKAHEDMQSRLDYLRKQAEGYDDKGPVIDIVTWNDGDVWRVAVDTQTLEGNNDGGKLADFVPLTNYRLERKYAIFSKLDACSFVANVYNDGNLVSIVTDCSPHATHVAGIAAAFHPDEPLLNGVAPGAQLISCKIGDTRLGSMETGTGLVRALIAAVEHKCDLINMSYGEPTLLPDYGRFIDLSNEVVDKHRIIFISSAGNNGPALNTVGAPGGTSTSIIGVGAYVSPAMAAGAHCVVQPPAKGMEYTWSSRGPTADGDLGVSISAPGGAVAPVPTWTLQSRMLMNGTSMSSPSACGGVALLVSGMKAEGIPLSPYSVRKAIENTAASISNAPEEKLTTGNGLLQVDRAFEYAQQAKKLPLVSYRISINQVGKSVPKLRGIYLRGGNACCQTSEWTVQLDPKFHEGASNLEQLVPFEECLQLHSTDTSVVQIPEYILVTNNGRSFNIVVNPANISSGLHYFEVYGIDYKAPWRGPIFRVPITVIKPIALLGEPPLLSISNLRFQSGHIERRFINVPFGASWAEVTMRTSAFDTPRRFFLDTVQICPLKRPVKWEAVVTFSSPSSKNFSFPVEGGLTLELSIAQFWSSGIASHEPTCVDFEIVLHGISIDQKVSTLDGESPLLIVARSLLASEKLVPVGTLNKIRIPYRPVECNLSSLPTDRDKLPSGKQIIALTLTYKFKLEDNAEIKPHVPLLNNRIYDNKFESQFYRISDSNKRIYSSGDVYPSYVRLSKGEYTLQLYIRHENVQFLEKLKELVLFIERKLDKKDFVPLMFYSQPDGPIVGSGTFKSTVLVPGEPEAFYVGPPSSEKLPKNAPPGAVLVGSITYGTVSTFNKKDEQNHRAPVSYSISYTILPSKVDDKEKGVLVGTKSIPEQLDEEVRDTKIKFLSSVKQLTEEDKSAWSELVVSLKSEYPKYTPLLSKILQCVLQKGTDGDKISHEKEVIAAADEVVGSIDKEELAKYLSLNSDPEDEEAQKFKKKIEETRDQLADALYQKCLALAEIESLKSDESIEVSAKDIFEENYKELIKWVDVKSAKYGTSTVLREKRCGRPGTALKILNDLIQNESEPKKKLYDLKIQLIEEMGWNHVSTYEKQWMQVRFPPCLPPF
;
A
#
# COMPACT_ATOMS: atom_id res chain seq x y z
N MET A 1 -23.06 -49.53 13.31
CA MET A 1 -21.93 -49.36 12.36
C MET A 1 -22.28 -48.47 11.17
N LEU A 2 -23.39 -48.72 10.45
CA LEU A 2 -23.79 -47.96 9.24
C LEU A 2 -23.84 -46.42 9.41
N LYS A 3 -24.40 -45.91 10.51
CA LYS A 3 -24.45 -44.46 10.78
C LYS A 3 -23.07 -43.80 10.86
N LYS A 4 -22.11 -44.43 11.54
CA LYS A 4 -20.73 -43.92 11.68
C LYS A 4 -19.95 -43.99 10.37
N ALA A 5 -20.18 -45.02 9.56
CA ALA A 5 -19.60 -45.13 8.22
C ALA A 5 -20.15 -44.05 7.27
N HIS A 6 -21.45 -43.78 7.34
CA HIS A 6 -22.08 -42.68 6.59
C HIS A 6 -21.54 -41.30 7.04
N GLU A 7 -21.39 -41.07 8.34
CA GLU A 7 -20.78 -39.83 8.89
C GLU A 7 -19.33 -39.64 8.41
N ASP A 8 -18.55 -40.71 8.32
CA ASP A 8 -17.19 -40.66 7.77
C ASP A 8 -17.18 -40.28 6.29
N MET A 9 -18.01 -40.94 5.47
CA MET A 9 -18.13 -40.62 4.04
C MET A 9 -18.63 -39.19 3.81
N GLN A 10 -19.61 -38.73 4.60
CA GLN A 10 -20.09 -37.36 4.54
C GLN A 10 -18.96 -36.36 4.88
N SER A 11 -18.16 -36.66 5.92
CA SER A 11 -17.03 -35.81 6.31
C SER A 11 -15.96 -35.73 5.21
N ARG A 12 -15.71 -36.83 4.49
CA ARG A 12 -14.83 -36.84 3.32
C ARG A 12 -15.37 -35.96 2.19
N LEU A 13 -16.65 -36.11 1.87
CA LEU A 13 -17.32 -35.32 0.83
C LEU A 13 -17.31 -33.82 1.16
N ASP A 14 -17.63 -33.47 2.41
CA ASP A 14 -17.63 -32.09 2.89
C ASP A 14 -16.22 -31.47 2.83
N TYR A 15 -15.19 -32.25 3.16
CA TYR A 15 -13.80 -31.79 3.06
C TYR A 15 -13.41 -31.51 1.60
N LEU A 16 -13.69 -32.44 0.68
CA LEU A 16 -13.37 -32.26 -0.74
C LEU A 16 -14.13 -31.06 -1.35
N ARG A 17 -15.40 -30.87 -0.99
CA ARG A 17 -16.19 -29.69 -1.40
C ARG A 17 -15.57 -28.40 -0.88
N LYS A 18 -15.24 -28.34 0.41
CA LYS A 18 -14.59 -27.16 1.01
C LYS A 18 -13.22 -26.88 0.41
N GLN A 19 -12.44 -27.91 0.09
CA GLN A 19 -11.14 -27.74 -0.58
C GLN A 19 -11.31 -27.20 -2.01
N ALA A 20 -12.33 -27.64 -2.75
CA ALA A 20 -12.62 -27.09 -4.08
C ALA A 20 -13.10 -25.63 -4.00
N GLU A 21 -13.96 -25.31 -3.04
CA GLU A 21 -14.47 -23.94 -2.82
C GLU A 21 -13.39 -22.98 -2.28
N GLY A 22 -12.42 -23.51 -1.52
CA GLY A 22 -11.37 -22.75 -0.83
C GLY A 22 -9.96 -22.96 -1.39
N TYR A 23 -9.83 -23.47 -2.62
CA TYR A 23 -8.52 -23.67 -3.26
C TYR A 23 -7.82 -22.32 -3.46
N ASP A 24 -6.57 -22.22 -3.01
CA ASP A 24 -5.77 -21.01 -3.08
C ASP A 24 -4.37 -21.37 -3.60
N ASP A 25 -4.09 -20.94 -4.82
CA ASP A 25 -2.78 -21.13 -5.46
C ASP A 25 -1.78 -20.12 -4.91
N LYS A 26 -0.74 -20.63 -4.23
CA LYS A 26 0.35 -19.80 -3.69
C LYS A 26 1.50 -19.60 -4.66
N GLY A 27 1.38 -20.13 -5.87
CA GLY A 27 2.45 -20.19 -6.84
C GLY A 27 3.46 -21.29 -6.53
N PRO A 28 4.46 -21.46 -7.41
CA PRO A 28 5.42 -22.53 -7.30
C PRO A 28 6.40 -22.28 -6.14
N VAL A 29 6.71 -23.34 -5.38
CA VAL A 29 7.83 -23.35 -4.45
C VAL A 29 9.01 -23.98 -5.18
N ILE A 30 10.06 -23.20 -5.40
CA ILE A 30 11.19 -23.57 -6.25
C ILE A 30 12.47 -23.56 -5.43
N ASP A 31 13.26 -24.62 -5.55
CA ASP A 31 14.59 -24.68 -4.98
C ASP A 31 15.60 -23.96 -5.87
N ILE A 32 16.47 -23.18 -5.24
CA ILE A 32 17.53 -22.42 -5.90
C ILE A 32 18.86 -22.78 -5.27
N VAL A 33 19.81 -23.21 -6.10
CA VAL A 33 21.18 -23.51 -5.69
C VAL A 33 22.11 -22.47 -6.29
N THR A 34 22.98 -21.91 -5.45
CA THR A 34 23.93 -20.88 -5.84
C THR A 34 25.34 -21.32 -5.46
N TRP A 35 26.29 -21.25 -6.38
CA TRP A 35 27.69 -21.61 -6.12
C TRP A 35 28.63 -20.77 -6.97
N ASN A 36 29.90 -20.70 -6.58
CA ASN A 36 30.94 -20.06 -7.40
C ASN A 36 31.71 -21.16 -8.15
N ASP A 37 31.86 -21.04 -9.48
CA ASP A 37 32.56 -22.01 -10.31
C ASP A 37 34.07 -21.73 -10.49
N GLY A 38 34.58 -20.69 -9.82
CA GLY A 38 35.95 -20.17 -9.95
C GLY A 38 36.01 -18.85 -10.72
N ASP A 39 35.07 -18.61 -11.63
CA ASP A 39 35.01 -17.40 -12.46
C ASP A 39 33.81 -16.51 -12.09
N VAL A 40 32.63 -17.12 -11.94
CA VAL A 40 31.37 -16.40 -11.69
C VAL A 40 30.49 -17.15 -10.70
N TRP A 41 29.55 -16.42 -10.10
CA TRP A 41 28.46 -17.03 -9.35
C TRP A 41 27.43 -17.64 -10.30
N ARG A 42 27.14 -18.92 -10.13
CA ARG A 42 26.17 -19.71 -10.86
C ARG A 42 24.89 -19.89 -10.05
N VAL A 43 23.77 -19.94 -10.75
CA VAL A 43 22.43 -20.15 -10.20
C VAL A 43 21.76 -21.29 -10.97
N ALA A 44 21.33 -22.32 -10.26
CA ALA A 44 20.40 -23.33 -10.78
C ALA A 44 19.03 -23.13 -10.13
N VAL A 45 17.97 -23.20 -10.93
CA VAL A 45 16.58 -23.01 -10.50
C VAL A 45 15.80 -24.26 -10.89
N ASP A 46 15.19 -24.94 -9.91
CA ASP A 46 14.45 -26.18 -10.18
C ASP A 46 13.08 -25.93 -10.82
N THR A 47 13.06 -25.92 -12.15
CA THR A 47 11.83 -25.78 -12.95
C THR A 47 11.23 -27.11 -13.39
N GLN A 48 11.90 -28.25 -13.19
CA GLN A 48 11.45 -29.56 -13.73
C GLN A 48 10.12 -30.00 -13.12
N THR A 49 9.91 -29.67 -11.85
CA THR A 49 8.65 -29.91 -11.12
C THR A 49 7.45 -29.17 -11.73
N LEU A 50 7.69 -28.09 -12.48
CA LEU A 50 6.65 -27.30 -13.17
C LEU A 50 6.29 -27.86 -14.55
N GLU A 51 7.16 -28.66 -15.15
CA GLU A 51 6.92 -29.29 -16.47
C GLU A 51 6.22 -30.66 -16.38
N GLY A 52 5.88 -31.12 -15.18
CA GLY A 52 5.17 -32.39 -14.96
C GLY A 52 6.06 -33.65 -15.01
N ASN A 53 7.38 -33.49 -15.01
CA ASN A 53 8.33 -34.60 -14.89
C ASN A 53 8.61 -34.89 -13.41
N ASN A 54 8.15 -36.06 -12.92
CA ASN A 54 8.23 -36.46 -11.51
C ASN A 54 9.56 -37.13 -11.10
N ASP A 55 10.51 -37.29 -12.03
CA ASP A 55 11.87 -37.72 -11.70
C ASP A 55 12.63 -36.50 -11.14
N GLY A 56 12.52 -36.27 -9.83
CA GLY A 56 12.95 -35.04 -9.13
C GLY A 56 14.29 -34.41 -9.55
N GLY A 57 14.38 -33.09 -9.35
CA GLY A 57 15.43 -32.19 -9.84
C GLY A 57 16.85 -32.75 -9.84
N LYS A 58 17.30 -33.26 -10.99
CA LYS A 58 18.70 -33.66 -11.18
C LYS A 58 19.53 -32.43 -11.48
N LEU A 59 20.36 -32.01 -10.53
CA LEU A 59 21.28 -30.87 -10.67
C LEU A 59 22.14 -30.93 -11.97
N ALA A 60 22.39 -32.14 -12.49
CA ALA A 60 23.13 -32.38 -13.73
C ALA A 60 22.45 -31.89 -15.01
N ASP A 61 21.12 -31.74 -15.01
CA ASP A 61 20.32 -31.42 -16.20
C ASP A 61 19.98 -29.92 -16.31
N PHE A 62 20.37 -29.11 -15.33
CA PHE A 62 20.12 -27.66 -15.34
C PHE A 62 21.19 -26.90 -16.13
N VAL A 63 20.75 -25.95 -16.95
CA VAL A 63 21.65 -24.96 -17.54
C VAL A 63 21.86 -23.85 -16.51
N PRO A 64 23.07 -23.71 -15.93
CA PRO A 64 23.29 -22.72 -14.89
C PRO A 64 23.24 -21.30 -15.46
N LEU A 65 22.48 -20.44 -14.79
CA LEU A 65 22.47 -19.00 -15.04
C LEU A 65 23.59 -18.32 -14.24
N THR A 66 23.85 -17.05 -14.54
CA THR A 66 24.68 -16.14 -13.76
C THR A 66 24.08 -14.74 -13.85
N ASN A 67 24.74 -13.73 -13.28
CA ASN A 67 24.41 -12.33 -13.48
C ASN A 67 24.11 -12.05 -14.96
N TYR A 68 22.88 -11.63 -15.26
CA TYR A 68 22.40 -11.45 -16.63
C TYR A 68 23.33 -10.57 -17.47
N ARG A 69 23.94 -9.56 -16.85
CA ARG A 69 24.89 -8.65 -17.53
C ARG A 69 26.13 -9.34 -18.12
N LEU A 70 26.52 -10.50 -17.62
CA LEU A 70 27.73 -11.21 -18.03
C LEU A 70 27.47 -12.09 -19.27
N GLU A 71 26.43 -12.94 -19.22
CA GLU A 71 26.17 -13.93 -20.29
C GLU A 71 24.89 -13.67 -21.08
N ARG A 72 24.00 -12.78 -20.61
CA ARG A 72 22.69 -12.47 -21.21
C ARG A 72 21.80 -13.70 -21.45
N LYS A 73 21.97 -14.74 -20.64
CA LYS A 73 21.14 -15.95 -20.63
C LYS A 73 19.89 -15.73 -19.78
N TYR A 74 18.77 -16.25 -20.24
CA TYR A 74 17.50 -16.31 -19.54
C TYR A 74 16.99 -17.75 -19.53
N ALA A 75 16.03 -18.03 -18.65
CA ALA A 75 15.32 -19.31 -18.60
C ALA A 75 13.81 -19.06 -18.58
N ILE A 76 13.02 -20.13 -18.71
CA ILE A 76 11.57 -20.08 -18.69
C ILE A 76 11.11 -21.00 -17.54
N PHE A 77 10.16 -20.53 -16.72
CA PHE A 77 9.65 -21.33 -15.59
C PHE A 77 8.97 -22.62 -16.05
N SER A 78 8.10 -22.52 -17.05
CA SER A 78 7.52 -23.67 -17.72
C SER A 78 7.06 -23.29 -19.13
N LYS A 79 6.95 -24.26 -20.03
CA LYS A 79 6.36 -24.05 -21.37
C LYS A 79 4.90 -23.62 -21.32
N LEU A 80 4.19 -24.00 -20.26
CA LEU A 80 2.77 -23.67 -20.08
C LEU A 80 2.59 -22.21 -19.68
N ASP A 81 3.44 -21.71 -18.78
CA ASP A 81 3.37 -20.33 -18.30
C ASP A 81 4.00 -19.36 -19.30
N ALA A 82 4.95 -19.83 -20.12
CA ALA A 82 5.74 -19.01 -21.05
C ALA A 82 6.38 -17.77 -20.37
N CYS A 83 6.66 -17.88 -19.07
CA CYS A 83 7.19 -16.81 -18.24
C CYS A 83 8.71 -16.91 -18.15
N SER A 84 9.39 -15.91 -18.71
CA SER A 84 10.85 -15.86 -18.75
C SER A 84 11.40 -15.16 -17.52
N PHE A 85 12.53 -15.64 -17.02
CA PHE A 85 13.24 -15.00 -15.91
C PHE A 85 14.75 -14.95 -16.16
N VAL A 86 15.39 -14.00 -15.48
CA VAL A 86 16.85 -13.89 -15.40
C VAL A 86 17.30 -13.91 -13.95
N ALA A 87 18.57 -14.19 -13.72
CA ALA A 87 19.15 -14.22 -12.38
C ALA A 87 20.25 -13.17 -12.22
N ASN A 88 20.34 -12.62 -11.01
CA ASN A 88 21.51 -11.87 -10.54
C ASN A 88 21.90 -12.35 -9.15
N VAL A 89 23.18 -12.28 -8.81
CA VAL A 89 23.77 -12.71 -7.55
C VAL A 89 24.54 -11.55 -6.93
N TYR A 90 24.26 -11.31 -5.65
CA TYR A 90 24.81 -10.23 -4.84
C TYR A 90 25.35 -10.79 -3.51
N ASN A 91 26.06 -9.96 -2.74
CA ASN A 91 26.55 -10.28 -1.39
C ASN A 91 27.36 -11.58 -1.34
N ASP A 92 28.29 -11.78 -2.28
CA ASP A 92 29.13 -12.98 -2.34
C ASP A 92 28.32 -14.29 -2.31
N GLY A 93 27.25 -14.35 -3.09
CA GLY A 93 26.40 -15.54 -3.21
C GLY A 93 25.25 -15.62 -2.20
N ASN A 94 25.20 -14.74 -1.20
CA ASN A 94 24.17 -14.77 -0.16
C ASN A 94 22.81 -14.20 -0.58
N LEU A 95 22.72 -13.61 -1.77
CA LEU A 95 21.45 -13.12 -2.30
C LEU A 95 21.33 -13.41 -3.80
N VAL A 96 20.31 -14.17 -4.16
CA VAL A 96 19.86 -14.34 -5.54
C VAL A 96 18.65 -13.45 -5.81
N SER A 97 18.70 -12.69 -6.90
CA SER A 97 17.59 -11.92 -7.42
C SER A 97 17.09 -12.58 -8.70
N ILE A 98 15.92 -13.20 -8.62
CA ILE A 98 15.19 -13.66 -9.79
C ILE A 98 14.35 -12.48 -10.31
N VAL A 99 14.59 -12.11 -11.57
CA VAL A 99 13.91 -10.99 -12.20
C VAL A 99 12.98 -11.54 -13.27
N THR A 100 11.69 -11.34 -13.03
CA THR A 100 10.60 -11.52 -13.99
C THR A 100 9.77 -10.24 -14.01
N ASP A 101 9.13 -9.97 -15.14
CA ASP A 101 8.19 -8.87 -15.22
C ASP A 101 6.95 -9.15 -14.35
N CYS A 102 6.23 -8.09 -13.99
CA CYS A 102 5.01 -8.17 -13.15
C CYS A 102 3.76 -7.69 -13.90
N SER A 103 3.94 -7.26 -15.14
CA SER A 103 2.94 -6.64 -16.00
C SER A 103 3.51 -6.52 -17.41
N PRO A 104 2.69 -6.66 -18.46
CA PRO A 104 3.15 -6.49 -19.84
C PRO A 104 3.60 -5.07 -20.18
N HIS A 105 3.29 -4.11 -19.31
CA HIS A 105 3.54 -2.69 -19.50
C HIS A 105 5.01 -2.36 -19.78
N ALA A 106 5.95 -2.91 -19.01
CA ALA A 106 7.36 -2.55 -19.14
C ALA A 106 7.95 -2.98 -20.50
N THR A 107 7.58 -4.17 -20.99
CA THR A 107 7.98 -4.67 -22.31
C THR A 107 7.36 -3.84 -23.43
N HIS A 108 6.10 -3.44 -23.27
CA HIS A 108 5.40 -2.56 -24.22
C HIS A 108 6.10 -1.19 -24.34
N VAL A 109 6.42 -0.58 -23.20
CA VAL A 109 7.16 0.68 -23.09
C VAL A 109 8.54 0.58 -23.74
N ALA A 110 9.31 -0.48 -23.41
CA ALA A 110 10.61 -0.74 -24.01
C ALA A 110 10.53 -0.93 -25.53
N GLY A 111 9.48 -1.62 -26.00
CA GLY A 111 9.24 -1.87 -27.41
C GLY A 111 8.98 -0.59 -28.20
N ILE A 112 8.16 0.33 -27.67
CA ILE A 112 7.93 1.66 -28.28
C ILE A 112 9.24 2.41 -28.45
N ALA A 113 10.10 2.40 -27.42
CA ALA A 113 11.35 3.14 -27.45
C ALA A 113 12.36 2.55 -28.44
N ALA A 114 12.57 1.23 -28.43
CA ALA A 114 13.75 0.63 -29.08
C ALA A 114 13.57 -0.82 -29.58
N ALA A 115 12.35 -1.30 -29.85
CA ALA A 115 12.19 -2.61 -30.51
C ALA A 115 12.97 -2.66 -31.84
N PHE A 116 13.60 -3.79 -32.13
CA PHE A 116 14.36 -4.00 -33.36
C PHE A 116 13.95 -5.31 -34.04
N HIS A 117 13.36 -5.17 -35.22
CA HIS A 117 12.86 -6.23 -36.08
C HIS A 117 13.51 -6.07 -37.47
N PRO A 118 14.67 -6.72 -37.72
CA PRO A 118 15.41 -6.55 -38.97
C PRO A 118 14.59 -6.98 -40.20
N ASP A 119 13.78 -8.04 -40.06
CA ASP A 119 12.95 -8.58 -41.14
C ASP A 119 11.62 -7.83 -41.32
N GLU A 120 11.17 -7.11 -40.28
CA GLU A 120 9.92 -6.32 -40.29
C GLU A 120 10.15 -4.91 -39.72
N PRO A 121 10.88 -4.01 -40.42
CA PRO A 121 11.28 -2.71 -39.88
C PRO A 121 10.11 -1.78 -39.49
N LEU A 122 8.90 -2.03 -40.01
CA LEU A 122 7.68 -1.32 -39.61
C LEU A 122 7.28 -1.58 -38.15
N LEU A 123 7.82 -2.63 -37.53
CA LEU A 123 7.61 -2.97 -36.11
C LEU A 123 8.68 -2.39 -35.20
N ASN A 124 9.67 -1.68 -35.73
CA ASN A 124 10.71 -1.07 -34.93
C ASN A 124 10.13 -0.03 -33.97
N GLY A 125 10.75 0.06 -32.79
CA GLY A 125 10.58 1.21 -31.92
C GLY A 125 11.17 2.47 -32.56
N VAL A 126 11.03 3.60 -31.88
CA VAL A 126 11.49 4.89 -32.41
C VAL A 126 13.02 4.93 -32.60
N ALA A 127 13.79 4.32 -31.70
CA ALA A 127 15.25 4.24 -31.74
C ALA A 127 15.76 2.79 -31.66
N PRO A 128 15.66 2.00 -32.74
CA PRO A 128 16.02 0.56 -32.72
C PRO A 128 17.51 0.29 -32.46
N GLY A 129 18.38 1.28 -32.66
CA GLY A 129 19.81 1.18 -32.34
C GLY A 129 20.16 1.44 -30.87
N ALA A 130 19.19 1.82 -30.03
CA ALA A 130 19.42 2.08 -28.61
C ALA A 130 19.53 0.77 -27.81
N GLN A 131 20.42 0.75 -26.82
CA GLN A 131 20.52 -0.35 -25.87
C GLN A 131 19.60 -0.10 -24.67
N LEU A 132 19.01 -1.16 -24.13
CA LEU A 132 18.06 -1.08 -23.03
C LEU A 132 18.63 -1.70 -21.75
N ILE A 133 18.40 -1.02 -20.63
CA ILE A 133 18.59 -1.54 -19.29
C ILE A 133 17.24 -1.49 -18.58
N SER A 134 16.69 -2.66 -18.27
CA SER A 134 15.41 -2.76 -17.57
C SER A 134 15.63 -2.73 -16.05
N CYS A 135 15.15 -1.68 -15.40
CA CYS A 135 15.14 -1.55 -13.95
C CYS A 135 13.71 -1.72 -13.43
N LYS A 136 13.39 -2.90 -12.91
CA LYS A 136 12.07 -3.17 -12.29
C LYS A 136 11.97 -2.41 -10.97
N ILE A 137 11.23 -1.30 -10.98
CA ILE A 137 10.93 -0.48 -9.78
C ILE A 137 9.65 -0.91 -9.06
N GLY A 138 8.75 -1.59 -9.77
CA GLY A 138 7.50 -2.12 -9.24
C GLY A 138 7.72 -3.37 -8.40
N ASP A 139 7.17 -3.39 -7.19
CA ASP A 139 7.27 -4.53 -6.27
C ASP A 139 6.08 -5.46 -6.44
N THR A 140 6.33 -6.72 -6.82
CA THR A 140 5.28 -7.72 -7.03
C THR A 140 4.51 -8.05 -5.73
N ARG A 141 5.11 -7.84 -4.56
CA ARG A 141 4.41 -7.98 -3.26
C ARG A 141 3.31 -6.92 -3.08
N LEU A 142 3.37 -5.86 -3.88
CA LEU A 142 2.42 -4.74 -3.94
C LEU A 142 1.69 -4.71 -5.30
N GLY A 143 1.60 -5.85 -6.00
CA GLY A 143 1.06 -5.98 -7.34
C GLY A 143 2.04 -5.52 -8.42
N SER A 144 2.25 -4.21 -8.53
CA SER A 144 3.27 -3.60 -9.40
C SER A 144 3.64 -2.18 -9.00
N MET A 145 3.21 -1.72 -7.83
CA MET A 145 3.44 -0.36 -7.34
C MET A 145 4.93 -0.11 -7.14
N GLU A 146 5.41 1.06 -7.55
CA GLU A 146 6.79 1.46 -7.31
C GLU A 146 7.06 1.67 -5.82
N THR A 147 8.31 1.47 -5.43
CA THR A 147 8.78 1.74 -4.07
C THR A 147 9.95 2.72 -4.11
N GLY A 148 10.09 3.55 -3.07
CA GLY A 148 11.26 4.44 -2.98
C GLY A 148 12.59 3.68 -3.08
N THR A 149 12.66 2.47 -2.52
CA THR A 149 13.81 1.55 -2.65
C THR A 149 14.10 1.20 -4.11
N GLY A 150 13.08 0.76 -4.86
CA GLY A 150 13.22 0.40 -6.27
C GLY A 150 13.67 1.60 -7.11
N LEU A 151 13.07 2.76 -6.86
CA LEU A 151 13.39 4.02 -7.52
C LEU A 151 14.84 4.45 -7.30
N VAL A 152 15.33 4.45 -6.06
CA VAL A 152 16.73 4.82 -5.75
C VAL A 152 17.73 3.83 -6.36
N ARG A 153 17.44 2.53 -6.32
CA ARG A 153 18.30 1.51 -6.97
C ARG A 153 18.34 1.69 -8.49
N ALA A 154 17.23 2.07 -9.11
CA ALA A 154 17.20 2.35 -10.55
C ALA A 154 18.08 3.56 -10.93
N LEU A 155 18.09 4.61 -10.10
CA LEU A 155 19.00 5.75 -10.28
C LEU A 155 20.47 5.34 -10.14
N ILE A 156 20.80 4.51 -9.13
CA ILE A 156 22.15 3.96 -8.96
C ILE A 156 22.58 3.19 -10.21
N ALA A 157 21.73 2.26 -10.68
CA ALA A 157 22.02 1.45 -11.87
C ALA A 157 22.19 2.30 -13.13
N ALA A 158 21.37 3.34 -13.32
CA ALA A 158 21.49 4.23 -14.48
C ALA A 158 22.85 4.94 -14.52
N VAL A 159 23.37 5.37 -13.37
CA VAL A 159 24.69 6.00 -13.27
C VAL A 159 25.81 4.98 -13.43
N GLU A 160 25.74 3.82 -12.76
CA GLU A 160 26.75 2.75 -12.84
C GLU A 160 26.96 2.29 -14.29
N HIS A 161 25.87 2.14 -15.03
CA HIS A 161 25.88 1.72 -16.43
C HIS A 161 26.05 2.85 -17.45
N LYS A 162 26.24 4.09 -16.99
CA LYS A 162 26.46 5.27 -17.84
C LYS A 162 25.34 5.48 -18.87
N CYS A 163 24.10 5.30 -18.45
CA CYS A 163 22.93 5.54 -19.31
C CYS A 163 22.88 7.02 -19.75
N ASP A 164 22.52 7.25 -21.01
CA ASP A 164 22.29 8.61 -21.51
C ASP A 164 20.89 9.13 -21.13
N LEU A 165 19.90 8.23 -21.14
CA LEU A 165 18.49 8.55 -20.90
C LEU A 165 17.86 7.60 -19.89
N ILE A 166 16.90 8.14 -19.14
CA ILE A 166 15.95 7.36 -18.33
C ILE A 166 14.55 7.65 -18.88
N ASN A 167 13.78 6.59 -19.14
CA ASN A 167 12.34 6.67 -19.30
C ASN A 167 11.65 6.09 -18.07
N MET A 168 10.78 6.86 -17.41
CA MET A 168 9.96 6.39 -16.30
C MET A 168 8.48 6.62 -16.59
N SER A 169 7.78 5.52 -16.84
CA SER A 169 6.34 5.50 -17.17
C SER A 169 5.49 5.11 -15.96
N TYR A 170 5.85 5.63 -14.80
CA TYR A 170 5.26 5.42 -13.47
C TYR A 170 5.08 6.77 -12.77
N GLY A 171 4.13 6.88 -11.84
CA GLY A 171 3.96 8.09 -11.05
C GLY A 171 2.71 8.10 -10.20
N GLU A 172 2.73 8.97 -9.18
CA GLU A 172 1.69 9.11 -8.16
C GLU A 172 1.40 10.59 -7.86
N PRO A 173 0.23 10.94 -7.30
CA PRO A 173 -0.03 12.29 -6.81
C PRO A 173 0.96 12.71 -5.71
N THR A 174 1.29 14.00 -5.67
CA THR A 174 2.16 14.60 -4.64
C THR A 174 1.43 15.65 -3.82
N LEU A 175 1.83 15.81 -2.55
CA LEU A 175 1.45 16.94 -1.71
C LEU A 175 2.22 18.22 -2.09
N LEU A 176 3.52 18.06 -2.33
CA LEU A 176 4.48 19.13 -2.54
C LEU A 176 5.25 18.82 -3.83
N PRO A 177 5.04 19.61 -4.89
CA PRO A 177 5.89 19.54 -6.09
C PRO A 177 7.36 19.85 -5.76
N ASP A 178 8.28 19.30 -6.56
CA ASP A 178 9.73 19.51 -6.52
C ASP A 178 10.38 19.34 -5.12
N TYR A 179 9.79 18.47 -4.29
CA TYR A 179 10.24 18.22 -2.92
C TYR A 179 10.36 16.71 -2.66
N GLY A 180 11.42 16.32 -1.92
CA GLY A 180 11.58 14.97 -1.38
C GLY A 180 12.89 14.30 -1.80
N ARG A 181 13.21 13.18 -1.17
CA ARG A 181 14.52 12.53 -1.27
C ARG A 181 14.79 11.99 -2.67
N PHE A 182 13.80 11.36 -3.30
CA PHE A 182 13.92 10.89 -4.67
C PHE A 182 14.12 12.04 -5.66
N ILE A 183 13.47 13.18 -5.44
CA ILE A 183 13.64 14.38 -6.27
C ILE A 183 15.04 14.95 -6.11
N ASP A 184 15.56 15.03 -4.87
CA ASP A 184 16.92 15.47 -4.58
C ASP A 184 17.95 14.59 -5.32
N LEU A 185 17.78 13.26 -5.29
CA LEU A 185 18.64 12.31 -5.99
C LEU A 185 18.48 12.37 -7.52
N SER A 186 17.27 12.57 -8.02
CA SER A 186 17.02 12.72 -9.46
C SER A 186 17.68 13.98 -10.00
N ASN A 187 17.62 15.09 -9.26
CA ASN A 187 18.34 16.32 -9.57
C ASN A 187 19.85 16.09 -9.62
N GLU A 188 20.43 15.36 -8.66
CA GLU A 188 21.85 15.00 -8.67
C GLU A 188 22.21 14.18 -9.92
N VAL A 189 21.42 13.16 -10.27
CA VAL A 189 21.65 12.32 -11.45
C VAL A 189 21.60 13.15 -12.75
N VAL A 190 20.63 14.04 -12.89
CA VAL A 190 20.50 14.89 -14.08
C VAL A 190 21.64 15.91 -14.16
N ASP A 191 21.88 16.66 -13.08
CA ASP A 191 22.81 17.78 -13.09
C ASP A 191 24.28 17.33 -13.11
N LYS A 192 24.63 16.31 -12.33
CA LYS A 192 26.02 15.85 -12.15
C LYS A 192 26.41 14.76 -13.14
N HIS A 193 25.51 13.83 -13.42
CA HIS A 193 25.80 12.70 -14.31
C HIS A 193 25.31 12.91 -15.74
N ARG A 194 24.67 14.06 -16.01
CA ARG A 194 24.20 14.48 -17.35
C ARG A 194 23.22 13.50 -17.99
N ILE A 195 22.48 12.75 -17.18
CA ILE A 195 21.46 11.83 -17.67
C ILE A 195 20.18 12.60 -17.97
N ILE A 196 19.59 12.37 -19.14
CA ILE A 196 18.32 12.97 -19.53
C ILE A 196 17.18 12.15 -18.95
N PHE A 197 16.38 12.75 -18.06
CA PHE A 197 15.27 12.05 -17.42
C PHE A 197 13.94 12.45 -18.03
N ILE A 198 13.27 11.50 -18.70
CA ILE A 198 11.96 11.64 -19.32
C ILE A 198 10.95 10.79 -18.54
N SER A 199 9.78 11.35 -18.26
CA SER A 199 8.73 10.66 -17.53
C SER A 199 7.34 11.11 -17.97
N SER A 200 6.36 10.21 -17.82
CA SER A 200 4.95 10.49 -18.11
C SER A 200 4.38 11.59 -17.20
N ALA A 201 3.58 12.51 -17.76
CA ALA A 201 2.95 13.58 -16.97
C ALA A 201 1.80 13.10 -16.06
N GLY A 202 1.18 11.96 -16.37
CA GLY A 202 0.07 11.35 -15.62
C GLY A 202 -1.21 11.17 -16.45
N ASN A 203 -2.15 10.37 -15.94
CA ASN A 203 -3.41 10.02 -16.61
C ASN A 203 -4.66 10.47 -15.82
N ASN A 204 -4.54 11.54 -15.03
CA ASN A 204 -5.56 11.97 -14.08
C ASN A 204 -6.35 13.21 -14.54
N GLY A 205 -6.26 13.60 -15.82
CA GLY A 205 -7.10 14.67 -16.39
C GLY A 205 -8.58 14.26 -16.48
N PRO A 206 -9.49 15.13 -16.99
CA PRO A 206 -9.25 16.36 -17.77
C PRO A 206 -9.05 17.65 -16.97
N ALA A 207 -9.26 17.64 -15.64
CA ALA A 207 -9.08 18.84 -14.82
C ALA A 207 -7.61 19.31 -14.78
N LEU A 208 -7.40 20.58 -14.42
CA LEU A 208 -6.07 21.15 -14.16
C LEU A 208 -5.53 20.68 -12.81
N ASN A 209 -4.24 20.90 -12.57
CA ASN A 209 -3.52 20.45 -11.36
C ASN A 209 -3.55 18.92 -11.17
N THR A 210 -3.58 18.18 -12.26
CA THR A 210 -3.67 16.71 -12.27
C THR A 210 -2.35 16.02 -12.63
N VAL A 211 -1.30 16.80 -12.95
CA VAL A 211 0.05 16.27 -13.17
C VAL A 211 0.59 15.55 -11.93
N GLY A 212 1.19 14.38 -12.16
CA GLY A 212 1.73 13.51 -11.11
C GLY A 212 3.24 13.64 -10.93
N ALA A 213 3.73 13.21 -9.77
CA ALA A 213 5.15 13.04 -9.53
C ALA A 213 5.65 11.68 -10.08
N PRO A 214 6.91 11.61 -10.52
CA PRO A 214 7.89 12.70 -10.54
C PRO A 214 7.83 13.51 -11.85
N GLY A 215 7.23 12.98 -12.92
CA GLY A 215 7.34 13.53 -14.27
C GLY A 215 6.79 14.94 -14.44
N GLY A 216 5.58 15.20 -13.95
CA GLY A 216 4.91 16.49 -14.13
C GLY A 216 5.11 17.47 -12.97
N THR A 217 5.96 17.16 -11.99
CA THR A 217 6.09 17.97 -10.75
C THR A 217 7.53 18.26 -10.35
N SER A 218 8.52 17.87 -11.15
CA SER A 218 9.94 18.01 -10.81
C SER A 218 10.67 18.85 -11.85
N THR A 219 11.58 19.72 -11.41
CA THR A 219 12.26 20.67 -12.30
C THR A 219 13.21 20.00 -13.29
N SER A 220 13.92 18.94 -12.89
CA SER A 220 14.94 18.29 -13.73
C SER A 220 14.38 17.26 -14.72
N ILE A 221 13.12 16.88 -14.59
CA ILE A 221 12.50 15.80 -15.36
C ILE A 221 11.63 16.40 -16.46
N ILE A 222 11.70 15.80 -17.66
CA ILE A 222 10.89 16.19 -18.81
C ILE A 222 9.57 15.41 -18.73
N GLY A 223 8.50 16.11 -18.33
CA GLY A 223 7.14 15.57 -18.27
C GLY A 223 6.48 15.51 -19.64
N VAL A 224 5.95 14.34 -20.02
CA VAL A 224 5.40 14.09 -21.37
C VAL A 224 3.88 13.89 -21.36
N GLY A 225 3.16 14.73 -22.11
CA GLY A 225 1.73 14.60 -22.39
C GLY A 225 1.42 13.54 -23.45
N ALA A 226 0.17 13.05 -23.50
CA ALA A 226 -0.28 12.04 -24.44
C ALA A 226 -1.13 12.62 -25.57
N TYR A 227 -0.60 12.57 -26.79
CA TYR A 227 -1.24 13.03 -28.02
C TYR A 227 -1.83 11.87 -28.84
N VAL A 228 -2.97 12.10 -29.50
CA VAL A 228 -3.58 11.19 -30.49
C VAL A 228 -3.74 11.90 -31.84
N SER A 229 -3.18 11.28 -32.90
CA SER A 229 -3.34 11.76 -34.27
C SER A 229 -4.60 11.18 -34.92
N PRO A 230 -5.15 11.82 -35.97
CA PRO A 230 -6.27 11.26 -36.74
C PRO A 230 -5.96 9.87 -37.31
N ALA A 231 -4.72 9.66 -37.79
CA ALA A 231 -4.27 8.38 -38.32
C ALA A 231 -4.21 7.29 -37.23
N MET A 232 -3.74 7.62 -36.03
CA MET A 232 -3.72 6.70 -34.89
C MET A 232 -5.15 6.37 -34.42
N ALA A 233 -6.03 7.36 -34.38
CA ALA A 233 -7.44 7.15 -34.05
C ALA A 233 -8.11 6.18 -35.04
N ALA A 234 -7.91 6.39 -36.35
CA ALA A 234 -8.47 5.54 -37.40
C ALA A 234 -7.89 4.13 -37.39
N GLY A 235 -6.56 4.02 -37.42
CA GLY A 235 -5.86 2.75 -37.63
C GLY A 235 -5.71 1.93 -36.35
N ALA A 236 -5.14 2.51 -35.30
CA ALA A 236 -4.83 1.78 -34.08
C ALA A 236 -6.08 1.60 -33.19
N HIS A 237 -6.86 2.67 -33.02
CA HIS A 237 -8.05 2.64 -32.17
C HIS A 237 -9.34 2.25 -32.90
N CYS A 238 -9.28 1.99 -34.20
CA CYS A 238 -10.42 1.59 -35.02
C CYS A 238 -11.62 2.56 -34.91
N VAL A 239 -11.35 3.87 -34.76
CA VAL A 239 -12.39 4.89 -34.72
C VAL A 239 -12.95 5.08 -36.13
N VAL A 240 -14.24 4.81 -36.32
CA VAL A 240 -14.91 4.85 -37.65
C VAL A 240 -14.84 6.25 -38.28
N GLN A 241 -15.12 7.28 -37.50
CA GLN A 241 -14.99 8.68 -37.89
C GLN A 241 -13.91 9.36 -37.01
N PRO A 242 -12.62 9.28 -37.39
CA PRO A 242 -11.53 9.86 -36.62
C PRO A 242 -11.65 11.40 -36.57
N PRO A 243 -11.12 12.06 -35.53
CA PRO A 243 -11.17 13.52 -35.45
C PRO A 243 -10.40 14.18 -36.59
N ALA A 244 -10.88 15.33 -37.07
CA ALA A 244 -10.27 16.03 -38.20
C ALA A 244 -8.86 16.58 -37.93
N LYS A 245 -8.54 16.83 -36.67
CA LYS A 245 -7.22 17.26 -36.20
C LYS A 245 -6.79 16.38 -35.03
N GLY A 246 -5.49 16.23 -34.86
CA GLY A 246 -4.98 15.57 -33.65
C GLY A 246 -5.21 16.43 -32.41
N MET A 247 -5.26 15.76 -31.27
CA MET A 247 -5.59 16.36 -29.99
C MET A 247 -4.84 15.64 -28.87
N GLU A 248 -4.83 16.24 -27.69
CA GLU A 248 -4.39 15.54 -26.48
C GLU A 248 -5.48 14.57 -26.01
N TYR A 249 -5.11 13.40 -25.48
CA TYR A 249 -6.08 12.51 -24.86
C TYR A 249 -6.80 13.22 -23.71
N THR A 250 -8.11 12.99 -23.57
CA THR A 250 -8.93 13.66 -22.56
C THR A 250 -8.45 13.38 -21.13
N TRP A 251 -7.98 12.16 -20.86
CA TRP A 251 -7.47 11.74 -19.56
C TRP A 251 -6.01 12.15 -19.30
N SER A 252 -5.26 12.67 -20.28
CA SER A 252 -3.88 13.13 -20.05
C SER A 252 -3.88 14.19 -18.95
N SER A 253 -2.99 14.05 -17.96
CA SER A 253 -2.88 15.02 -16.87
C SER A 253 -2.46 16.39 -17.39
N ARG A 254 -2.91 17.45 -16.70
CA ARG A 254 -2.71 18.84 -17.10
C ARG A 254 -2.16 19.67 -15.94
N GLY A 255 -1.31 20.62 -16.30
CA GLY A 255 -0.82 21.64 -15.39
C GLY A 255 -1.90 22.64 -14.97
N PRO A 256 -1.53 23.71 -14.26
CA PRO A 256 -0.21 23.89 -13.66
C PRO A 256 -0.03 22.96 -12.45
N THR A 257 1.17 22.84 -11.92
CA THR A 257 1.39 22.26 -10.58
C THR A 257 0.90 23.22 -9.50
N ALA A 258 0.82 22.76 -8.25
CA ALA A 258 0.40 23.62 -7.13
C ALA A 258 1.37 24.80 -6.86
N ASP A 259 2.63 24.67 -7.27
CA ASP A 259 3.67 25.72 -7.19
C ASP A 259 3.84 26.51 -8.50
N GLY A 260 2.86 26.40 -9.41
CA GLY A 260 2.69 27.23 -10.60
C GLY A 260 3.51 26.83 -11.83
N ASP A 261 4.31 25.76 -11.74
CA ASP A 261 5.00 25.21 -12.91
C ASP A 261 4.01 24.67 -13.95
N LEU A 262 4.44 24.60 -15.21
CA LEU A 262 3.61 24.07 -16.29
C LEU A 262 3.32 22.57 -16.10
N GLY A 263 4.27 21.83 -15.51
CA GLY A 263 4.23 20.39 -15.30
C GLY A 263 4.47 19.58 -16.57
N VAL A 264 3.69 19.81 -17.63
CA VAL A 264 3.93 19.19 -18.95
C VAL A 264 5.00 19.99 -19.68
N SER A 265 6.07 19.34 -20.12
CA SER A 265 7.17 19.97 -20.87
C SER A 265 6.92 19.94 -22.38
N ILE A 266 6.53 18.77 -22.90
CA ILE A 266 6.19 18.49 -24.30
C ILE A 266 5.13 17.38 -24.38
N SER A 267 4.58 17.16 -25.57
CA SER A 267 3.67 16.05 -25.86
C SER A 267 4.25 15.11 -26.90
N ALA A 268 3.84 13.85 -26.85
CA ALA A 268 4.22 12.81 -27.82
C ALA A 268 3.07 11.81 -28.04
N PRO A 269 3.10 11.00 -29.11
CA PRO A 269 2.05 10.03 -29.39
C PRO A 269 1.80 9.08 -28.22
N GLY A 270 0.58 9.05 -27.69
CA GLY A 270 0.20 8.36 -26.46
C GLY A 270 -0.42 6.98 -26.62
N GLY A 271 -0.45 6.42 -27.83
CA GLY A 271 -0.95 5.08 -28.12
C GLY A 271 0.01 4.33 -29.06
N ALA A 272 0.17 3.03 -28.85
CA ALA A 272 1.01 2.20 -29.71
C ALA A 272 0.61 0.73 -29.68
N VAL A 273 0.78 0.05 -30.81
CA VAL A 273 0.83 -1.41 -30.89
C VAL A 273 2.30 -1.81 -30.75
N ALA A 274 2.68 -2.44 -29.64
CA ALA A 274 4.07 -2.78 -29.36
C ALA A 274 4.17 -4.20 -28.75
N PRO A 275 5.38 -4.79 -28.73
CA PRO A 275 5.61 -6.11 -28.15
C PRO A 275 5.19 -6.22 -26.69
N VAL A 276 4.72 -7.40 -26.30
CA VAL A 276 4.41 -7.75 -24.90
C VAL A 276 5.09 -9.07 -24.52
N PRO A 277 5.25 -9.39 -23.23
CA PRO A 277 5.87 -10.63 -22.78
C PRO A 277 5.11 -11.87 -23.27
N THR A 278 5.81 -12.98 -23.46
CA THR A 278 5.24 -14.23 -24.00
C THR A 278 4.17 -14.86 -23.13
N TRP A 279 4.21 -14.66 -21.80
CA TRP A 279 3.19 -15.20 -20.88
C TRP A 279 1.81 -14.56 -21.07
N THR A 280 1.71 -13.44 -21.82
CA THR A 280 0.40 -12.89 -22.22
C THR A 280 -0.26 -13.68 -23.35
N LEU A 281 0.42 -14.71 -23.88
CA LEU A 281 -0.03 -15.52 -25.02
C LEU A 281 -0.30 -14.68 -26.30
N GLN A 282 0.38 -13.54 -26.42
CA GLN A 282 0.26 -12.60 -27.52
C GLN A 282 1.63 -12.00 -27.83
N SER A 283 1.93 -11.71 -29.09
CA SER A 283 3.21 -11.07 -29.45
C SER A 283 3.19 -9.55 -29.30
N ARG A 284 2.01 -8.93 -29.39
CA ARG A 284 1.83 -7.47 -29.41
C ARG A 284 0.47 -7.07 -28.87
N MET A 285 0.38 -5.87 -28.31
CA MET A 285 -0.85 -5.32 -27.75
C MET A 285 -0.96 -3.82 -28.06
N LEU A 286 -2.19 -3.34 -28.27
CA LEU A 286 -2.48 -1.90 -28.25
C LEU A 286 -2.61 -1.44 -26.80
N MET A 287 -1.77 -0.49 -26.38
CA MET A 287 -1.95 0.22 -25.12
C MET A 287 -1.93 1.73 -25.38
N ASN A 288 -2.59 2.49 -24.50
CA ASN A 288 -2.53 3.94 -24.48
C ASN A 288 -2.38 4.47 -23.05
N GLY A 289 -1.72 5.62 -22.95
CA GLY A 289 -1.30 6.21 -21.68
C GLY A 289 -0.24 7.28 -21.91
N THR A 290 -0.07 8.21 -20.97
CA THR A 290 1.19 8.99 -20.93
C THR A 290 2.41 8.08 -20.73
N SER A 291 2.17 6.86 -20.22
CA SER A 291 3.14 5.77 -20.21
C SER A 291 3.62 5.34 -21.60
N MET A 292 2.85 5.56 -22.67
CA MET A 292 3.25 5.25 -24.05
C MET A 292 3.82 6.48 -24.76
N SER A 293 3.42 7.70 -24.36
CA SER A 293 4.02 8.93 -24.89
C SER A 293 5.43 9.16 -24.37
N SER A 294 5.68 8.87 -23.09
CA SER A 294 7.01 8.94 -22.49
C SER A 294 8.10 8.15 -23.25
N PRO A 295 7.94 6.84 -23.58
CA PRO A 295 8.93 6.08 -24.36
C PRO A 295 8.99 6.51 -25.82
N SER A 296 7.89 7.01 -26.40
CA SER A 296 7.89 7.59 -27.75
C SER A 296 8.78 8.84 -27.80
N ALA A 297 8.62 9.74 -26.83
CA ALA A 297 9.50 10.89 -26.66
C ALA A 297 10.94 10.46 -26.35
N CYS A 298 11.13 9.48 -25.46
CA CYS A 298 12.46 8.99 -25.10
C CYS A 298 13.22 8.41 -26.29
N GLY A 299 12.56 7.61 -27.14
CA GLY A 299 13.16 7.13 -28.38
C GLY A 299 13.50 8.28 -29.35
N GLY A 300 12.63 9.28 -29.48
CA GLY A 300 12.93 10.48 -30.27
C GLY A 300 14.14 11.26 -29.75
N VAL A 301 14.26 11.40 -28.43
CA VAL A 301 15.42 12.04 -27.79
C VAL A 301 16.67 11.16 -27.90
N ALA A 302 16.55 9.83 -27.90
CA ALA A 302 17.68 8.93 -28.15
C ALA A 302 18.26 9.13 -29.56
N LEU A 303 17.41 9.32 -30.58
CA LEU A 303 17.86 9.68 -31.93
C LEU A 303 18.58 11.03 -31.96
N LEU A 304 18.04 12.04 -31.28
CA LEU A 304 18.67 13.36 -31.14
C LEU A 304 20.05 13.26 -30.48
N VAL A 305 20.16 12.53 -29.36
CA VAL A 305 21.42 12.28 -28.66
C VAL A 305 22.41 11.54 -29.56
N SER A 306 21.95 10.55 -30.32
CA SER A 306 22.78 9.82 -31.28
C SER A 306 23.38 10.76 -32.34
N GLY A 307 22.56 11.61 -32.95
CA GLY A 307 23.03 12.62 -33.92
C GLY A 307 24.01 13.61 -33.31
N MET A 308 23.71 14.12 -32.11
CA MET A 308 24.60 15.04 -31.39
C MET A 308 25.97 14.42 -31.11
N LYS A 309 26.00 13.17 -30.65
CA LYS A 309 27.26 12.43 -30.43
C LYS A 309 28.04 12.22 -31.72
N ALA A 310 27.36 11.83 -32.80
CA ALA A 310 27.99 11.59 -34.10
C ALA A 310 28.68 12.85 -34.66
N GLU A 311 28.10 14.04 -34.43
CA GLU A 311 28.67 15.31 -34.89
C GLU A 311 29.57 16.01 -33.86
N GLY A 312 29.86 15.37 -32.72
CA GLY A 312 30.65 15.95 -31.63
C GLY A 312 30.03 17.23 -31.06
N ILE A 313 28.69 17.30 -30.99
CA ILE A 313 27.96 18.38 -30.32
C ILE A 313 27.96 18.08 -28.82
N PRO A 314 28.42 19.01 -27.95
CA PRO A 314 28.44 18.80 -26.52
C PRO A 314 27.04 18.51 -25.94
N LEU A 315 26.93 17.43 -25.16
CA LEU A 315 25.66 17.00 -24.57
C LEU A 315 25.47 17.54 -23.15
N SER A 316 24.28 18.10 -22.91
CA SER A 316 23.75 18.31 -21.55
C SER A 316 22.23 18.12 -21.54
N PRO A 317 21.64 17.61 -20.43
CA PRO A 317 20.18 17.46 -20.33
C PRO A 317 19.44 18.76 -20.59
N TYR A 318 20.01 19.87 -20.15
CA TYR A 318 19.49 21.20 -20.37
C TYR A 318 19.45 21.60 -21.86
N SER A 319 20.56 21.40 -22.59
CA SER A 319 20.63 21.76 -24.02
C SER A 319 19.62 20.95 -24.84
N VAL A 320 19.46 19.67 -24.51
CA VAL A 320 18.47 18.78 -25.13
C VAL A 320 17.06 19.25 -24.80
N ARG A 321 16.75 19.53 -23.54
CA ARG A 321 15.45 20.05 -23.11
C ARG A 321 15.10 21.35 -23.84
N LYS A 322 16.03 22.29 -23.91
CA LYS A 322 15.86 23.53 -24.68
C LYS A 322 15.55 23.28 -26.14
N ALA A 323 16.32 22.41 -26.79
CA ALA A 323 16.13 22.09 -28.19
C ALA A 323 14.71 21.56 -28.43
N ILE A 324 14.27 20.56 -27.66
CA ILE A 324 12.95 19.95 -27.86
C ILE A 324 11.79 20.89 -27.47
N GLU A 325 11.94 21.72 -26.44
CA GLU A 325 10.88 22.65 -26.02
C GLU A 325 10.77 23.84 -26.98
N ASN A 326 11.87 24.35 -27.52
CA ASN A 326 11.84 25.51 -28.41
C ASN A 326 11.45 25.16 -29.86
N THR A 327 11.57 23.88 -30.27
CA THR A 327 11.24 23.45 -31.64
C THR A 327 9.96 22.64 -31.75
N ALA A 328 9.31 22.35 -30.63
CA ALA A 328 8.04 21.62 -30.58
C ALA A 328 6.98 22.28 -31.47
N ALA A 329 6.19 21.44 -32.14
CA ALA A 329 5.11 21.90 -33.01
C ALA A 329 3.86 22.21 -32.16
N SER A 330 3.32 23.41 -32.31
CA SER A 330 2.09 23.80 -31.61
C SER A 330 0.90 22.96 -32.08
N ILE A 331 0.13 22.43 -31.12
CA ILE A 331 -1.11 21.69 -31.37
C ILE A 331 -2.31 22.65 -31.43
N SER A 332 -2.25 23.77 -30.69
CA SER A 332 -3.28 24.80 -30.62
C SER A 332 -2.68 26.18 -30.43
N ASN A 333 -3.30 27.21 -31.01
CA ASN A 333 -2.85 28.59 -30.87
C ASN A 333 -3.31 29.27 -29.56
N ALA A 334 -4.19 28.61 -28.80
CA ALA A 334 -4.69 29.14 -27.53
C ALA A 334 -3.58 29.07 -26.45
N PRO A 335 -3.19 30.18 -25.81
CA PRO A 335 -2.10 30.21 -24.83
C PRO A 335 -2.28 29.22 -23.67
N GLU A 336 -3.51 29.06 -23.19
CA GLU A 336 -3.87 28.15 -22.11
C GLU A 336 -3.65 26.67 -22.44
N GLU A 337 -3.59 26.29 -23.72
CA GLU A 337 -3.31 24.92 -24.14
C GLU A 337 -1.87 24.48 -23.84
N LYS A 338 -0.98 25.41 -23.48
CA LYS A 338 0.33 25.04 -22.93
C LYS A 338 0.20 24.25 -21.62
N LEU A 339 -0.83 24.50 -20.81
CA LEU A 339 -1.09 23.72 -19.58
C LEU A 339 -1.47 22.27 -19.90
N THR A 340 -1.96 22.01 -21.11
CA THR A 340 -2.29 20.67 -21.60
C THR A 340 -1.10 20.01 -22.30
N THR A 341 -0.47 20.73 -23.23
CA THR A 341 0.45 20.15 -24.23
C THR A 341 1.93 20.49 -23.99
N GLY A 342 2.23 21.26 -22.94
CA GLY A 342 3.55 21.82 -22.71
C GLY A 342 3.91 22.82 -23.81
N ASN A 343 5.12 22.70 -24.35
CA ASN A 343 5.56 23.51 -25.49
C ASN A 343 5.07 22.95 -26.85
N GLY A 344 4.34 21.83 -26.87
CA GLY A 344 3.78 21.22 -28.06
C GLY A 344 4.32 19.83 -28.37
N LEU A 345 4.09 19.36 -29.58
CA LEU A 345 4.47 18.02 -30.04
C LEU A 345 5.97 17.97 -30.40
N LEU A 346 6.70 16.95 -29.91
CA LEU A 346 8.13 16.74 -30.20
C LEU A 346 8.44 16.73 -31.71
N GLN A 347 9.49 17.46 -32.13
CA GLN A 347 10.02 17.47 -33.51
C GLN A 347 11.52 17.18 -33.48
N VAL A 348 11.91 15.92 -33.74
CA VAL A 348 13.29 15.43 -33.56
C VAL A 348 14.27 16.08 -34.55
N ASP A 349 13.85 16.18 -35.81
CA ASP A 349 14.59 16.82 -36.91
C ASP A 349 14.92 18.28 -36.59
N ARG A 350 13.91 19.07 -36.21
CA ARG A 350 14.09 20.49 -35.86
C ARG A 350 14.92 20.67 -34.59
N ALA A 351 14.73 19.80 -33.60
CA ALA A 351 15.54 19.83 -32.38
C ALA A 351 17.02 19.54 -32.69
N PHE A 352 17.31 18.68 -33.66
CA PHE A 352 18.68 18.41 -34.10
C PHE A 352 19.29 19.61 -34.84
N GLU A 353 18.56 20.23 -35.77
CA GLU A 353 18.99 21.47 -36.44
C GLU A 353 19.32 22.58 -35.43
N TYR A 354 18.47 22.74 -34.40
CA TYR A 354 18.73 23.67 -33.30
C TYR A 354 20.03 23.32 -32.56
N ALA A 355 20.24 22.04 -32.23
CA ALA A 355 21.44 21.58 -31.53
C ALA A 355 22.72 21.82 -32.35
N GLN A 356 22.67 21.64 -33.68
CA GLN A 356 23.78 21.95 -34.59
C GLN A 356 24.15 23.44 -34.53
N GLN A 357 23.15 24.31 -34.60
CA GLN A 357 23.36 25.76 -34.49
C GLN A 357 23.88 26.17 -33.10
N ALA A 358 23.42 25.48 -32.05
CA ALA A 358 23.78 25.72 -30.66
C ALA A 358 25.14 25.12 -30.23
N LYS A 359 25.86 24.41 -31.11
CA LYS A 359 27.10 23.66 -30.79
C LYS A 359 28.16 24.45 -30.01
N LYS A 360 28.28 25.76 -30.27
CA LYS A 360 29.29 26.65 -29.64
C LYS A 360 28.77 27.43 -28.43
N LEU A 361 27.50 27.25 -28.05
CA LEU A 361 26.90 27.96 -26.93
C LEU A 361 27.32 27.33 -25.59
N PRO A 362 27.33 28.12 -24.50
CA PRO A 362 27.65 27.61 -23.18
C PRO A 362 26.56 26.65 -22.67
N LEU A 363 26.98 25.57 -22.00
CA LEU A 363 26.08 24.57 -21.42
C LEU A 363 25.66 24.99 -20.01
N VAL A 364 24.61 25.81 -19.92
CA VAL A 364 24.19 26.43 -18.66
C VAL A 364 22.71 26.22 -18.42
N SER A 365 22.33 25.60 -17.30
CA SER A 365 20.93 25.52 -16.88
C SER A 365 20.52 26.78 -16.14
N TYR A 366 19.28 27.24 -16.30
CA TYR A 366 18.78 28.45 -15.60
C TYR A 366 17.70 28.00 -14.62
N ARG A 367 18.06 27.92 -13.34
CA ARG A 367 17.11 27.57 -12.27
C ARG A 367 16.31 28.82 -11.92
N ILE A 368 15.00 28.68 -11.93
CA ILE A 368 14.06 29.76 -11.62
C ILE A 368 13.50 29.51 -10.24
N SER A 369 13.51 30.53 -9.39
CA SER A 369 12.75 30.51 -8.15
C SER A 369 12.01 31.82 -7.97
N ILE A 370 10.73 31.73 -7.60
CA ILE A 370 9.82 32.86 -7.55
C ILE A 370 9.28 32.99 -6.13
N ASN A 371 9.30 34.20 -5.60
CA ASN A 371 8.71 34.52 -4.30
C ASN A 371 7.79 35.72 -4.42
N GLN A 372 6.66 35.69 -3.71
CA GLN A 372 5.83 36.89 -3.56
C GLN A 372 6.52 37.88 -2.63
N VAL A 373 6.62 39.14 -3.03
CA VAL A 373 7.25 40.19 -2.21
C VAL A 373 6.48 40.34 -0.89
N GLY A 374 7.23 40.43 0.21
CA GLY A 374 6.67 40.60 1.55
C GLY A 374 6.11 39.32 2.19
N LYS A 375 6.22 38.15 1.54
CA LYS A 375 5.82 36.85 2.11
C LYS A 375 7.01 35.90 2.28
N SER A 376 7.04 35.18 3.40
CA SER A 376 8.03 34.13 3.71
C SER A 376 7.64 32.75 3.15
N VAL A 377 6.92 32.71 2.03
CA VAL A 377 6.41 31.49 1.39
C VAL A 377 7.58 30.70 0.76
N PRO A 378 7.53 29.35 0.68
CA PRO A 378 8.50 28.57 -0.07
C PRO A 378 8.65 29.05 -1.52
N LYS A 379 9.87 28.88 -2.05
CA LYS A 379 10.21 29.20 -3.45
C LYS A 379 9.31 28.43 -4.41
N LEU A 380 8.62 29.15 -5.29
CA LEU A 380 7.74 28.61 -6.33
C LEU A 380 8.48 28.52 -7.68
N ARG A 381 7.92 27.74 -8.61
CA ARG A 381 8.45 27.57 -9.98
C ARG A 381 7.65 28.36 -11.02
N GLY A 382 6.42 28.72 -10.71
CA GLY A 382 5.60 29.65 -11.49
C GLY A 382 4.70 30.51 -10.60
N ILE A 383 3.96 31.44 -11.20
CA ILE A 383 2.95 32.23 -10.50
C ILE A 383 1.60 31.61 -10.76
N TYR A 384 0.92 31.21 -9.69
CA TYR A 384 -0.40 30.63 -9.79
C TYR A 384 -1.39 31.37 -8.89
N LEU A 385 -2.26 32.17 -9.53
CA LEU A 385 -3.31 32.92 -8.85
C LEU A 385 -4.64 32.17 -9.02
N ARG A 386 -5.12 31.54 -7.95
CA ARG A 386 -6.39 30.82 -7.91
C ARG A 386 -7.23 31.35 -6.76
N GLY A 387 -8.39 31.94 -7.05
CA GLY A 387 -9.35 32.39 -6.03
C GLY A 387 -9.69 33.87 -6.05
N GLY A 388 -10.78 34.25 -5.37
CA GLY A 388 -11.36 35.59 -5.41
C GLY A 388 -10.38 36.70 -5.03
N ASN A 389 -9.76 36.63 -3.84
CA ASN A 389 -8.90 37.72 -3.37
C ASN A 389 -7.60 37.86 -4.17
N ALA A 390 -6.94 36.75 -4.52
CA ALA A 390 -5.70 36.76 -5.30
C ALA A 390 -5.91 37.31 -6.72
N CYS A 391 -7.09 37.10 -7.30
CA CYS A 391 -7.44 37.56 -8.64
C CYS A 391 -8.05 38.99 -8.68
N CYS A 392 -8.21 39.64 -7.53
CA CYS A 392 -8.77 41.00 -7.41
C CYS A 392 -7.73 42.04 -6.98
N GLN A 393 -6.48 41.65 -6.74
CA GLN A 393 -5.43 42.53 -6.26
C GLN A 393 -4.17 42.43 -7.11
N THR A 394 -3.49 43.56 -7.30
CA THR A 394 -2.15 43.58 -7.88
C THR A 394 -1.16 42.93 -6.91
N SER A 395 -0.25 42.12 -7.45
CA SER A 395 0.77 41.43 -6.67
C SER A 395 2.15 41.59 -7.31
N GLU A 396 3.16 41.80 -6.48
CA GLU A 396 4.57 41.89 -6.89
C GLU A 396 5.31 40.60 -6.54
N TRP A 397 6.12 40.11 -7.47
CA TRP A 397 6.84 38.85 -7.38
C TRP A 397 8.30 39.05 -7.77
N THR A 398 9.20 38.54 -6.96
CA THR A 398 10.63 38.49 -7.29
C THR A 398 10.94 37.18 -7.97
N VAL A 399 11.41 37.26 -9.21
CA VAL A 399 11.95 36.13 -9.98
C VAL A 399 13.46 36.14 -9.82
N GLN A 400 14.00 35.06 -9.25
CA GLN A 400 15.45 34.81 -9.18
C GLN A 400 15.84 33.87 -10.32
N LEU A 401 16.76 34.31 -11.16
CA LEU A 401 17.42 33.49 -12.19
C LEU A 401 18.80 33.10 -11.69
N ASP A 402 19.06 31.80 -11.61
CA ASP A 402 20.30 31.22 -11.10
C ASP A 402 20.93 30.30 -12.17
N PRO A 403 21.94 30.79 -12.90
CA PRO A 403 22.71 29.99 -13.84
C PRO A 403 23.47 28.89 -13.13
N LYS A 404 23.29 27.66 -13.58
CA LYS A 404 23.96 26.45 -13.08
C LYS A 404 24.80 25.83 -14.17
N PHE A 405 26.10 25.88 -13.94
CA PHE A 405 27.09 25.12 -14.67
C PHE A 405 27.25 23.73 -14.06
N HIS A 406 27.71 22.79 -14.87
CA HIS A 406 28.12 21.47 -14.40
C HIS A 406 29.28 21.60 -13.40
N GLU A 407 29.36 20.72 -12.38
CA GLU A 407 30.39 20.78 -11.32
C GLU A 407 31.84 20.79 -11.87
N GLY A 408 32.06 20.14 -13.02
CA GLY A 408 33.36 20.13 -13.71
C GLY A 408 33.66 21.34 -14.61
N ALA A 409 32.85 22.40 -14.57
CA ALA A 409 33.07 23.60 -15.38
C ALA A 409 34.25 24.44 -14.86
N SER A 410 35.01 25.06 -15.77
CA SER A 410 36.18 25.88 -15.42
C SER A 410 35.75 27.23 -14.84
N ASN A 411 36.17 27.52 -13.61
CA ASN A 411 35.87 28.81 -12.99
C ASN A 411 36.38 29.98 -13.83
N LEU A 412 37.62 29.89 -14.34
CA LEU A 412 38.26 30.99 -15.06
C LEU A 412 37.77 31.12 -16.51
N GLU A 413 37.54 30.01 -17.20
CA GLU A 413 37.24 30.02 -18.64
C GLU A 413 35.75 30.02 -18.94
N GLN A 414 34.92 29.55 -18.01
CA GLN A 414 33.47 29.40 -18.23
C GLN A 414 32.65 30.27 -17.27
N LEU A 415 32.89 30.23 -15.96
CA LEU A 415 32.03 30.92 -14.99
C LEU A 415 32.32 32.43 -14.89
N VAL A 416 33.60 32.82 -14.78
CA VAL A 416 34.02 34.23 -14.69
C VAL A 416 33.58 35.05 -15.91
N PRO A 417 33.78 34.59 -17.17
CA PRO A 417 33.38 35.36 -18.34
C PRO A 417 31.89 35.20 -18.69
N PHE A 418 31.10 34.45 -17.89
CA PHE A 418 29.70 34.23 -18.21
C PHE A 418 28.85 35.47 -17.97
N GLU A 419 28.34 36.01 -19.08
CA GLU A 419 27.42 37.13 -19.12
C GLU A 419 26.36 36.87 -20.20
N GLU A 420 25.09 36.93 -19.82
CA GLU A 420 23.96 36.82 -20.74
C GLU A 420 23.08 38.08 -20.64
N CYS A 421 23.00 38.83 -21.73
CA CYS A 421 22.15 40.00 -21.86
C CYS A 421 20.80 39.57 -22.45
N LEU A 422 19.80 39.44 -21.58
CA LEU A 422 18.47 38.97 -21.98
C LEU A 422 17.51 40.14 -22.08
N GLN A 423 16.81 40.23 -23.22
CA GLN A 423 15.61 41.04 -23.36
C GLN A 423 14.43 40.26 -22.80
N LEU A 424 13.66 40.89 -21.93
CA LEU A 424 12.51 40.28 -21.28
C LEU A 424 11.24 40.63 -22.04
N HIS A 425 10.40 39.62 -22.22
CA HIS A 425 9.14 39.71 -22.94
C HIS A 425 8.01 39.17 -22.07
N SER A 426 6.84 39.80 -22.17
CA SER A 426 5.59 39.36 -21.56
C SER A 426 4.60 39.08 -22.67
N THR A 427 3.84 38.00 -22.56
CA THR A 427 2.76 37.71 -23.51
C THR A 427 1.63 38.75 -23.47
N ASP A 428 1.45 39.42 -22.34
CA ASP A 428 0.47 40.51 -22.18
C ASP A 428 0.96 41.53 -21.15
N THR A 429 1.37 42.71 -21.62
CA THR A 429 1.88 43.81 -20.79
C THR A 429 0.79 44.56 -20.03
N SER A 430 -0.50 44.37 -20.38
CA SER A 430 -1.62 44.98 -19.66
C SER A 430 -1.91 44.28 -18.33
N VAL A 431 -1.58 42.99 -18.24
CA VAL A 431 -1.76 42.16 -17.04
C VAL A 431 -0.44 41.96 -16.31
N VAL A 432 0.66 41.74 -17.04
CA VAL A 432 1.96 41.41 -16.46
C VAL A 432 3.00 42.44 -16.87
N GLN A 433 3.41 43.25 -15.90
CA GLN A 433 4.44 44.28 -16.08
C GLN A 433 5.81 43.73 -15.67
N ILE A 434 6.82 44.03 -16.50
CA ILE A 434 8.18 43.52 -16.37
C ILE A 434 9.20 44.62 -16.70
N PRO A 435 10.45 44.51 -16.23
CA PRO A 435 11.55 45.30 -16.77
C PRO A 435 11.91 44.84 -18.19
N GLU A 436 12.57 45.69 -18.97
CA GLU A 436 12.89 45.38 -20.38
C GLU A 436 14.12 44.47 -20.57
N TYR A 437 15.13 44.58 -19.69
CA TYR A 437 16.39 43.88 -19.85
C TYR A 437 16.94 43.37 -18.52
N ILE A 438 17.70 42.28 -18.59
CA ILE A 438 18.45 41.75 -17.47
C ILE A 438 19.81 41.24 -17.95
N LEU A 439 20.89 41.68 -17.29
CA LEU A 439 22.22 41.09 -17.43
C LEU A 439 22.40 40.03 -16.34
N VAL A 440 22.48 38.76 -16.74
CA VAL A 440 22.66 37.63 -15.84
C VAL A 440 24.12 37.20 -15.87
N THR A 441 24.75 37.15 -14.70
CA THR A 441 26.10 36.62 -14.49
C THR A 441 26.04 35.32 -13.71
N ASN A 442 27.17 34.65 -13.49
CA ASN A 442 27.21 33.36 -12.78
C ASN A 442 26.62 33.40 -11.36
N ASN A 443 26.62 34.55 -10.69
CA ASN A 443 26.01 34.69 -9.34
C ASN A 443 24.48 34.74 -9.38
N GLY A 444 23.88 34.70 -10.58
CA GLY A 444 22.47 34.90 -10.79
C GLY A 444 22.04 36.35 -10.62
N ARG A 445 20.77 36.60 -10.88
CA ARG A 445 20.17 37.93 -10.72
C ARG A 445 18.66 37.80 -10.50
N SER A 446 18.12 38.71 -9.69
CA SER A 446 16.68 38.88 -9.54
C SER A 446 16.15 40.04 -10.36
N PHE A 447 14.87 39.94 -10.69
CA PHE A 447 14.04 41.04 -11.14
C PHE A 447 12.63 40.88 -10.59
N ASN A 448 11.89 41.97 -10.48
CA ASN A 448 10.51 41.94 -10.04
C ASN A 448 9.56 41.97 -11.23
N ILE A 449 8.42 41.29 -11.08
CA ILE A 449 7.29 41.34 -12.00
C ILE A 449 6.03 41.68 -11.22
N VAL A 450 5.14 42.46 -11.86
CA VAL A 450 3.87 42.88 -11.26
C VAL A 450 2.74 42.25 -12.06
N VAL A 451 1.87 41.51 -11.37
CA VAL A 451 0.72 40.83 -11.98
C VAL A 451 -0.56 41.50 -11.48
N ASN A 452 -1.34 42.05 -12.41
CA ASN A 452 -2.62 42.71 -12.14
C ASN A 452 -3.79 41.98 -12.84
N PRO A 453 -4.43 41.01 -12.16
CA PRO A 453 -5.56 40.25 -12.71
C PRO A 453 -6.92 40.96 -12.56
N ALA A 454 -6.98 42.19 -12.04
CA ALA A 454 -8.24 42.82 -11.67
C ALA A 454 -9.21 42.98 -12.85
N ASN A 455 -8.69 43.26 -14.06
CA ASN A 455 -9.48 43.61 -15.25
C ASN A 455 -9.72 42.44 -16.22
N ILE A 456 -9.20 41.24 -15.95
CA ILE A 456 -9.45 40.08 -16.82
C ILE A 456 -10.84 39.48 -16.56
N SER A 457 -11.43 38.80 -17.54
CA SER A 457 -12.72 38.11 -17.39
C SER A 457 -12.63 36.89 -16.47
N SER A 458 -13.76 36.40 -15.96
CA SER A 458 -13.79 35.09 -15.29
C SER A 458 -13.38 33.98 -16.27
N GLY A 459 -12.62 33.00 -15.79
CA GLY A 459 -12.08 31.91 -16.61
C GLY A 459 -10.64 31.57 -16.28
N LEU A 460 -10.05 30.74 -17.15
CA LEU A 460 -8.63 30.38 -17.16
C LEU A 460 -7.88 31.33 -18.07
N HIS A 461 -6.79 31.91 -17.58
CA HIS A 461 -5.88 32.74 -18.34
C HIS A 461 -4.45 32.28 -18.11
N TYR A 462 -3.68 32.23 -19.18
CA TYR A 462 -2.27 31.87 -19.13
C TYR A 462 -1.42 32.98 -19.75
N PHE A 463 -0.41 33.39 -19.01
CA PHE A 463 0.61 34.35 -19.44
C PHE A 463 1.99 33.75 -19.24
N GLU A 464 2.97 34.29 -19.94
CA GLU A 464 4.36 33.86 -19.82
C GLU A 464 5.28 35.09 -19.82
N VAL A 465 6.25 35.09 -18.93
CA VAL A 465 7.40 35.99 -18.99
C VAL A 465 8.61 35.19 -19.41
N TYR A 466 9.32 35.63 -20.45
CA TYR A 466 10.46 34.89 -20.97
C TYR A 466 11.60 35.81 -21.39
N GLY A 467 12.82 35.30 -21.30
CA GLY A 467 14.03 36.01 -21.71
C GLY A 467 14.55 35.51 -23.05
N ILE A 468 14.84 36.42 -23.98
CA ILE A 468 15.50 36.14 -25.26
C ILE A 468 16.89 36.76 -25.25
N ASP A 469 17.89 36.04 -25.75
CA ASP A 469 19.19 36.63 -26.03
C ASP A 469 19.09 37.62 -27.20
N TYR A 470 19.32 38.90 -26.92
CA TYR A 470 19.25 39.97 -27.92
C TYR A 470 20.23 39.75 -29.09
N LYS A 471 21.41 39.15 -28.84
CA LYS A 471 22.43 38.89 -29.86
C LYS A 471 22.11 37.64 -30.69
N ALA A 472 21.30 36.73 -30.17
CA ALA A 472 20.94 35.49 -30.84
C ALA A 472 19.45 35.12 -30.62
N PRO A 473 18.50 35.89 -31.17
CA PRO A 473 17.07 35.64 -30.97
C PRO A 473 16.60 34.26 -31.46
N TRP A 474 17.31 33.67 -32.43
CA TRP A 474 17.06 32.32 -32.94
C TRP A 474 17.18 31.24 -31.86
N ARG A 475 17.88 31.50 -30.74
CA ARG A 475 17.94 30.59 -29.58
C ARG A 475 16.56 30.35 -28.97
N GLY A 476 15.59 31.20 -29.28
CA GLY A 476 14.29 31.22 -28.63
C GLY A 476 14.41 31.62 -27.16
N PRO A 477 13.34 31.41 -26.36
CA PRO A 477 13.38 31.65 -24.94
C PRO A 477 14.49 30.86 -24.23
N ILE A 478 15.29 31.56 -23.43
CA ILE A 478 16.36 31.02 -22.58
C ILE A 478 15.79 30.48 -21.26
N PHE A 479 14.78 31.17 -20.74
CA PHE A 479 14.00 30.78 -19.57
C PHE A 479 12.55 31.24 -19.77
N ARG A 480 11.61 30.62 -19.05
CA ARG A 480 10.18 30.96 -19.05
C ARG A 480 9.65 30.93 -17.62
N VAL A 481 8.82 31.91 -17.29
CA VAL A 481 8.08 31.99 -16.03
C VAL A 481 6.59 31.83 -16.38
N PRO A 482 5.99 30.66 -16.11
CA PRO A 482 4.57 30.45 -16.33
C PRO A 482 3.75 31.22 -15.29
N ILE A 483 2.69 31.90 -15.77
CA ILE A 483 1.77 32.67 -14.94
C ILE A 483 0.36 32.22 -15.28
N THR A 484 -0.26 31.47 -14.36
CA THR A 484 -1.64 31.00 -14.53
C THR A 484 -2.57 31.77 -13.60
N VAL A 485 -3.64 32.32 -14.16
CA VAL A 485 -4.67 33.02 -13.39
C VAL A 485 -6.01 32.35 -13.62
N ILE A 486 -6.63 31.87 -12.54
CA ILE A 486 -7.97 31.31 -12.52
C ILE A 486 -8.87 32.29 -11.78
N LYS A 487 -9.68 33.02 -12.55
CA LYS A 487 -10.65 33.98 -12.00
C LYS A 487 -12.02 33.31 -11.93
N PRO A 488 -12.50 32.94 -10.73
CA PRO A 488 -13.74 32.19 -10.60
C PRO A 488 -14.98 33.06 -10.85
N ILE A 489 -16.10 32.39 -11.09
CA ILE A 489 -17.44 32.98 -11.11
C ILE A 489 -17.97 33.00 -9.68
N ALA A 490 -18.44 34.16 -9.23
CA ALA A 490 -19.18 34.27 -7.97
C ALA A 490 -20.66 33.91 -8.22
N LEU A 491 -21.21 33.00 -7.42
CA LEU A 491 -22.63 32.64 -7.52
C LEU A 491 -23.49 33.58 -6.68
N LEU A 492 -24.68 33.88 -7.18
CA LEU A 492 -25.71 34.67 -6.51
C LEU A 492 -26.96 33.80 -6.32
N GLY A 493 -27.79 34.15 -5.34
CA GLY A 493 -29.05 33.43 -5.03
C GLY A 493 -29.00 32.59 -3.76
N GLU A 494 -30.18 32.16 -3.32
CA GLU A 494 -30.41 31.35 -2.11
C GLU A 494 -31.33 30.17 -2.48
N PRO A 495 -30.81 28.94 -2.69
CA PRO A 495 -29.40 28.55 -2.66
C PRO A 495 -28.59 29.11 -3.85
N PRO A 496 -27.25 29.22 -3.72
CA PRO A 496 -26.38 29.59 -4.82
C PRO A 496 -26.47 28.60 -5.97
N LEU A 497 -26.81 29.11 -7.16
CA LEU A 497 -27.10 28.32 -8.35
C LEU A 497 -26.28 28.81 -9.56
N LEU A 498 -25.77 27.88 -10.35
CA LEU A 498 -25.26 28.16 -11.70
C LEU A 498 -25.97 27.24 -12.69
N SER A 499 -26.67 27.85 -13.65
CA SER A 499 -27.30 27.15 -14.76
C SER A 499 -26.64 27.59 -16.07
N ILE A 500 -26.25 26.62 -16.88
CA ILE A 500 -25.58 26.82 -18.17
C ILE A 500 -26.34 25.97 -19.19
N SER A 501 -26.77 26.59 -20.27
CA SER A 501 -27.53 25.91 -21.32
C SER A 501 -26.78 25.90 -22.64
N ASN A 502 -27.07 24.91 -23.48
CA ASN A 502 -26.61 24.80 -24.86
C ASN A 502 -25.08 24.74 -25.02
N LEU A 503 -24.37 24.06 -24.11
CA LEU A 503 -22.96 23.74 -24.29
C LEU A 503 -22.82 22.72 -25.43
N ARG A 504 -21.94 22.99 -26.38
CA ARG A 504 -21.73 22.13 -27.55
C ARG A 504 -20.42 21.38 -27.45
N PHE A 505 -20.51 20.05 -27.41
CA PHE A 505 -19.36 19.17 -27.36
C PHE A 505 -19.12 18.44 -28.67
N GLN A 506 -17.85 18.28 -28.99
CA GLN A 506 -17.34 17.35 -29.99
C GLN A 506 -16.42 16.34 -29.30
N SER A 507 -16.01 15.29 -30.02
CA SER A 507 -15.08 14.31 -29.46
C SER A 507 -13.80 14.96 -28.96
N GLY A 508 -13.44 14.72 -27.70
CA GLY A 508 -12.26 15.29 -27.05
C GLY A 508 -12.42 16.70 -26.51
N HIS A 509 -13.56 17.37 -26.76
CA HIS A 509 -13.81 18.72 -26.27
C HIS A 509 -13.91 18.73 -24.73
N ILE A 510 -13.24 19.71 -24.11
CA ILE A 510 -13.25 19.93 -22.65
C ILE A 510 -13.76 21.34 -22.36
N GLU A 511 -14.84 21.44 -21.59
CA GLU A 511 -15.37 22.70 -21.06
C GLU A 511 -15.03 22.81 -19.57
N ARG A 512 -14.55 23.99 -19.16
CA ARG A 512 -14.10 24.25 -17.78
C ARG A 512 -14.86 25.40 -17.17
N ARG A 513 -15.36 25.21 -15.96
CA ARG A 513 -15.99 26.24 -15.14
C ARG A 513 -15.30 26.33 -13.80
N PHE A 514 -14.90 27.55 -13.44
CA PHE A 514 -14.27 27.85 -12.15
C PHE A 514 -15.27 28.59 -11.28
N ILE A 515 -15.64 28.01 -10.16
CA ILE A 515 -16.71 28.48 -9.29
C ILE A 515 -16.10 28.87 -7.96
N ASN A 516 -16.38 30.08 -7.49
CA ASN A 516 -16.01 30.50 -6.15
C ASN A 516 -17.02 29.89 -5.19
N VAL A 517 -16.63 28.81 -4.52
CA VAL A 517 -17.52 28.12 -3.58
C VAL A 517 -17.75 29.06 -2.39
N PRO A 518 -19.00 29.47 -2.10
CA PRO A 518 -19.28 30.43 -1.04
C PRO A 518 -18.94 29.81 0.32
N PHE A 519 -18.58 30.68 1.28
CA PHE A 519 -18.36 30.24 2.64
C PHE A 519 -19.63 29.56 3.18
N GLY A 520 -19.45 28.40 3.78
CA GLY A 520 -20.52 27.59 4.35
C GLY A 520 -21.07 26.47 3.45
N ALA A 521 -20.73 26.45 2.16
CA ALA A 521 -21.01 25.29 1.31
C ALA A 521 -20.20 24.07 1.77
N SER A 522 -20.81 22.89 1.76
CA SER A 522 -20.14 21.62 2.07
C SER A 522 -20.42 20.49 1.06
N TRP A 523 -21.42 20.61 0.20
CA TRP A 523 -21.59 19.74 -0.97
C TRP A 523 -22.22 20.48 -2.16
N ALA A 524 -22.08 19.88 -3.34
CA ALA A 524 -22.73 20.33 -4.56
C ALA A 524 -23.68 19.24 -5.08
N GLU A 525 -24.81 19.65 -5.64
CA GLU A 525 -25.68 18.82 -6.46
C GLU A 525 -25.61 19.30 -7.91
N VAL A 526 -25.39 18.36 -8.83
CA VAL A 526 -25.22 18.63 -10.25
C VAL A 526 -26.27 17.88 -11.04
N THR A 527 -26.94 18.58 -11.97
CA THR A 527 -27.83 17.99 -12.96
C THR A 527 -27.27 18.22 -14.36
N MET A 528 -27.01 17.15 -15.10
CA MET A 528 -26.54 17.21 -16.49
C MET A 528 -27.61 16.60 -17.41
N ARG A 529 -28.07 17.39 -18.38
CA ARG A 529 -29.04 17.00 -19.40
C ARG A 529 -28.37 17.05 -20.76
N THR A 530 -28.50 15.97 -21.53
CA THR A 530 -27.84 15.85 -22.84
C THR A 530 -28.87 15.61 -23.94
N SER A 531 -28.68 16.23 -25.10
CA SER A 531 -29.56 16.14 -26.26
C SER A 531 -28.80 16.35 -27.57
N ALA A 532 -29.49 16.23 -28.71
CA ALA A 532 -28.99 16.52 -30.06
C ALA A 532 -27.89 15.59 -30.59
N PHE A 533 -27.88 14.31 -30.20
CA PHE A 533 -26.99 13.30 -30.80
C PHE A 533 -27.72 11.98 -31.08
N ASP A 534 -27.14 11.17 -31.97
CA ASP A 534 -27.73 9.95 -32.55
C ASP A 534 -27.23 8.64 -31.92
N THR A 535 -26.07 8.67 -31.26
CA THR A 535 -25.36 7.50 -30.74
C THR A 535 -24.82 7.77 -29.34
N PRO A 536 -24.71 6.78 -28.44
CA PRO A 536 -24.31 7.03 -27.05
C PRO A 536 -23.01 7.85 -26.92
N ARG A 537 -22.99 8.78 -25.97
CA ARG A 537 -21.85 9.68 -25.71
C ARG A 537 -21.29 9.44 -24.32
N ARG A 538 -19.98 9.22 -24.21
CA ARG A 538 -19.26 9.07 -22.94
C ARG A 538 -18.66 10.41 -22.52
N PHE A 539 -18.99 10.84 -21.30
CA PHE A 539 -18.48 12.06 -20.68
C PHE A 539 -17.67 11.75 -19.42
N PHE A 540 -16.66 12.58 -19.19
CA PHE A 540 -15.94 12.72 -17.93
C PHE A 540 -16.43 13.99 -17.25
N LEU A 541 -16.88 13.86 -16.00
CA LEU A 541 -17.08 14.99 -15.10
C LEU A 541 -15.98 14.88 -14.06
N ASP A 542 -15.15 15.91 -13.95
CA ASP A 542 -13.98 15.93 -13.08
C ASP A 542 -13.97 17.24 -12.31
N THR A 543 -13.86 17.17 -11.00
CA THR A 543 -13.83 18.35 -10.14
C THR A 543 -12.59 18.36 -9.27
N VAL A 544 -11.98 19.54 -9.14
CA VAL A 544 -10.74 19.73 -8.37
C VAL A 544 -10.83 20.97 -7.49
N GLN A 545 -10.46 20.81 -6.22
CA GLN A 545 -10.15 21.90 -5.29
C GLN A 545 -8.75 21.73 -4.73
N ILE A 546 -8.03 22.85 -4.59
CA ILE A 546 -6.69 22.86 -3.99
C ILE A 546 -6.81 23.37 -2.57
N CYS A 547 -6.47 22.50 -1.63
CA CYS A 547 -6.39 22.84 -0.22
C CYS A 547 -4.92 23.09 0.15
N PRO A 548 -4.60 24.11 0.97
CA PRO A 548 -3.23 24.36 1.42
C PRO A 548 -2.62 23.12 2.08
N LEU A 549 -1.41 22.75 1.64
CA LEU A 549 -0.65 21.61 2.16
C LEU A 549 -1.46 20.30 2.18
N LYS A 550 -2.29 20.08 1.16
CA LYS A 550 -3.01 18.83 0.89
C LYS A 550 -2.91 18.48 -0.59
N ARG A 551 -2.96 17.17 -0.89
CA ARG A 551 -3.13 16.71 -2.27
C ARG A 551 -4.42 17.32 -2.84
N PRO A 552 -4.50 17.60 -4.15
CA PRO A 552 -5.72 18.09 -4.77
C PRO A 552 -6.91 17.20 -4.40
N VAL A 553 -7.99 17.82 -3.91
CA VAL A 553 -9.23 17.12 -3.60
C VAL A 553 -9.99 16.97 -4.90
N LYS A 554 -10.06 15.74 -5.40
CA LYS A 554 -10.68 15.41 -6.67
C LYS A 554 -11.92 14.54 -6.48
N TRP A 555 -12.95 14.80 -7.28
CA TRP A 555 -14.08 13.89 -7.49
C TRP A 555 -14.29 13.70 -8.99
N GLU A 556 -14.56 12.48 -9.43
CA GLU A 556 -14.81 12.19 -10.84
C GLU A 556 -15.96 11.23 -11.05
N ALA A 557 -16.62 11.37 -12.20
CA ALA A 557 -17.61 10.44 -12.70
C ALA A 557 -17.45 10.25 -14.21
N VAL A 558 -17.45 8.99 -14.65
CA VAL A 558 -17.42 8.63 -16.06
C VAL A 558 -18.74 8.01 -16.46
N VAL A 559 -19.43 8.67 -17.38
CA VAL A 559 -20.86 8.42 -17.58
C VAL A 559 -21.19 8.38 -19.06
N THR A 560 -21.94 7.37 -19.47
CA THR A 560 -22.48 7.28 -20.83
C THR A 560 -23.92 7.77 -20.85
N PHE A 561 -24.25 8.64 -21.80
CA PHE A 561 -25.56 9.22 -22.04
C PHE A 561 -26.13 8.72 -23.38
N SER A 562 -27.45 8.51 -23.41
CA SER A 562 -28.24 8.35 -24.63
C SER A 562 -29.04 9.63 -24.88
N SER A 563 -29.44 9.95 -26.11
CA SER A 563 -30.15 11.21 -26.39
C SER A 563 -31.67 11.00 -26.46
N PRO A 564 -32.50 11.79 -25.76
CA PRO A 564 -32.16 12.68 -24.65
C PRO A 564 -32.02 11.90 -23.33
N SER A 565 -31.15 12.35 -22.42
CA SER A 565 -31.10 11.80 -21.05
C SER A 565 -30.61 12.83 -20.04
N SER A 566 -30.95 12.58 -18.77
CA SER A 566 -30.61 13.43 -17.63
C SER A 566 -30.03 12.57 -16.52
N LYS A 567 -28.98 13.04 -15.85
CA LYS A 567 -28.37 12.38 -14.69
C LYS A 567 -27.97 13.41 -13.65
N ASN A 568 -28.08 13.00 -12.38
CA ASN A 568 -27.74 13.82 -11.23
C ASN A 568 -26.54 13.23 -10.50
N PHE A 569 -25.70 14.10 -9.96
CA PHE A 569 -24.51 13.76 -9.20
C PHE A 569 -24.44 14.61 -7.94
N SER A 570 -23.82 14.09 -6.89
CA SER A 570 -23.50 14.87 -5.70
C SER A 570 -22.08 14.55 -5.22
N PHE A 571 -21.38 15.57 -4.76
CA PHE A 571 -19.99 15.45 -4.28
C PHE A 571 -19.66 16.51 -3.22
N PRO A 572 -18.69 16.25 -2.33
CA PRO A 572 -18.31 17.22 -1.30
C PRO A 572 -17.59 18.41 -1.92
N VAL A 573 -17.76 19.60 -1.31
CA VAL A 573 -17.00 20.81 -1.66
C VAL A 573 -16.50 21.50 -0.39
N GLU A 574 -15.41 22.25 -0.51
CA GLU A 574 -14.88 23.08 0.57
C GLU A 574 -15.17 24.56 0.29
N GLY A 575 -15.94 25.21 1.16
CA GLY A 575 -16.28 26.63 1.06
C GLY A 575 -15.07 27.56 1.15
N GLY A 576 -15.12 28.68 0.44
CA GLY A 576 -14.04 29.68 0.38
C GLY A 576 -12.91 29.35 -0.61
N LEU A 577 -12.98 28.20 -1.29
CA LEU A 577 -12.01 27.78 -2.30
C LEU A 577 -12.62 27.78 -3.70
N THR A 578 -11.77 27.85 -4.73
CA THR A 578 -12.22 27.71 -6.13
C THR A 578 -12.35 26.26 -6.53
N LEU A 579 -13.59 25.86 -6.86
CA LEU A 579 -13.91 24.60 -7.52
C LEU A 579 -13.66 24.74 -9.01
N GLU A 580 -12.83 23.86 -9.55
CA GLU A 580 -12.86 23.57 -10.99
C GLU A 580 -13.87 22.48 -11.25
N LEU A 581 -14.72 22.68 -12.25
CA LEU A 581 -15.58 21.68 -12.85
C LEU A 581 -15.19 21.56 -14.32
N SER A 582 -14.63 20.41 -14.67
CA SER A 582 -14.26 20.02 -16.03
C SER A 582 -15.27 19.01 -16.56
N ILE A 583 -15.92 19.33 -17.67
CA ILE A 583 -16.82 18.44 -18.40
C ILE A 583 -16.15 18.14 -19.72
N ALA A 584 -15.89 16.86 -20.00
CA ALA A 584 -15.22 16.46 -21.24
C ALA A 584 -15.99 15.36 -21.94
N GLN A 585 -16.25 15.51 -23.24
CA GLN A 585 -16.63 14.37 -24.07
C GLN A 585 -15.37 13.54 -24.35
N PHE A 586 -15.40 12.24 -24.05
CA PHE A 586 -14.25 11.37 -24.24
C PHE A 586 -13.73 11.44 -25.68
N TRP A 587 -12.40 11.43 -25.86
CA TRP A 587 -11.74 11.64 -27.16
C TRP A 587 -12.18 10.66 -28.27
N SER A 588 -12.62 9.46 -27.89
CA SER A 588 -13.15 8.44 -28.81
C SER A 588 -14.65 8.24 -28.66
N SER A 589 -15.37 9.16 -28.05
CA SER A 589 -16.83 9.09 -27.91
C SER A 589 -17.51 9.62 -29.18
N GLY A 590 -18.58 8.95 -29.62
CA GLY A 590 -19.26 9.27 -30.88
C GLY A 590 -18.53 8.69 -32.09
N ILE A 591 -18.01 7.47 -31.96
CA ILE A 591 -17.15 6.80 -32.95
C ILE A 591 -17.73 6.82 -34.38
N ALA A 592 -19.06 6.81 -34.52
CA ALA A 592 -19.77 6.73 -35.79
C ALA A 592 -20.43 8.05 -36.26
N SER A 593 -20.32 9.13 -35.48
CA SER A 593 -21.04 10.38 -35.80
C SER A 593 -20.35 11.62 -35.21
N HIS A 594 -20.13 12.62 -36.07
CA HIS A 594 -19.64 13.95 -35.69
C HIS A 594 -20.74 14.92 -35.23
N GLU A 595 -22.00 14.47 -35.09
CA GLU A 595 -23.09 15.29 -34.56
C GLU A 595 -22.70 15.89 -33.19
N PRO A 596 -22.78 17.22 -33.03
CA PRO A 596 -22.39 17.88 -31.80
C PRO A 596 -23.37 17.53 -30.68
N THR A 597 -22.85 17.28 -29.48
CA THR A 597 -23.70 17.00 -28.32
C THR A 597 -24.07 18.30 -27.63
N CYS A 598 -25.36 18.53 -27.42
CA CYS A 598 -25.86 19.65 -26.65
C CYS A 598 -26.01 19.23 -25.18
N VAL A 599 -25.43 20.01 -24.27
CA VAL A 599 -25.48 19.76 -22.82
C VAL A 599 -26.02 21.00 -22.12
N ASP A 600 -27.06 20.80 -21.32
CA ASP A 600 -27.49 21.73 -20.29
C ASP A 600 -27.00 21.21 -18.94
N PHE A 601 -26.47 22.11 -18.12
CA PHE A 601 -25.82 21.77 -16.87
C PHE A 601 -26.22 22.74 -15.77
N GLU A 602 -26.60 22.20 -14.62
CA GLU A 602 -26.98 22.96 -13.44
C GLU A 602 -26.20 22.47 -12.23
N ILE A 603 -25.68 23.40 -11.43
CA ILE A 603 -25.03 23.12 -10.14
C ILE A 603 -25.63 23.98 -9.05
N VAL A 604 -26.09 23.31 -7.99
CA VAL A 604 -26.63 23.92 -6.77
C VAL A 604 -25.64 23.65 -5.64
N LEU A 605 -25.26 24.70 -4.90
CA LEU A 605 -24.37 24.56 -3.74
C LEU A 605 -25.17 24.57 -2.45
N HIS A 606 -24.91 23.55 -1.64
CA HIS A 606 -25.57 23.32 -0.37
C HIS A 606 -24.56 23.28 0.76
N GLY A 607 -25.01 23.52 1.99
CA GLY A 607 -24.07 23.75 3.07
C GLY A 607 -24.65 23.69 4.47
N ILE A 608 -24.20 22.71 5.24
CA ILE A 608 -24.27 22.72 6.70
C ILE A 608 -22.85 22.92 7.21
N SER A 609 -22.62 24.08 7.82
CA SER A 609 -21.38 24.43 8.51
C SER A 609 -21.44 23.94 9.94
N ILE A 610 -20.35 23.31 10.38
CA ILE A 610 -20.16 22.90 11.78
C ILE A 610 -18.92 23.61 12.32
N ASP A 611 -18.95 23.94 13.60
CA ASP A 611 -17.84 24.57 14.32
C ASP A 611 -16.61 23.64 14.46
N GLN A 612 -16.83 22.31 14.50
CA GLN A 612 -15.77 21.32 14.65
C GLN A 612 -15.77 20.28 13.53
N LYS A 613 -14.83 20.39 12.57
CA LYS A 613 -14.67 19.43 11.45
C LYS A 613 -14.01 18.11 11.85
N VAL A 614 -13.19 18.13 12.90
CA VAL A 614 -12.60 16.95 13.54
C VAL A 614 -13.04 17.00 14.98
N SER A 615 -13.82 16.00 15.37
CA SER A 615 -14.42 15.93 16.71
C SER A 615 -13.75 14.82 17.50
N THR A 616 -13.29 15.13 18.71
CA THR A 616 -12.80 14.12 19.65
C THR A 616 -13.68 14.14 20.89
N LEU A 617 -14.20 12.98 21.25
CA LEU A 617 -14.92 12.76 22.49
C LEU A 617 -13.89 12.37 23.56
N ASP A 618 -13.55 13.33 24.42
CA ASP A 618 -12.59 13.17 25.51
C ASP A 618 -13.34 12.91 26.82
N GLY A 619 -13.35 11.65 27.27
CA GLY A 619 -13.96 11.26 28.54
C GLY A 619 -15.47 11.09 28.51
N GLU A 620 -16.13 11.47 29.61
CA GLU A 620 -17.58 11.27 29.82
C GLU A 620 -18.42 12.52 29.48
N SER A 621 -17.79 13.62 29.09
CA SER A 621 -18.50 14.85 28.74
C SER A 621 -19.01 14.78 27.29
N PRO A 622 -20.28 15.14 27.03
CA PRO A 622 -20.79 15.24 25.67
C PRO A 622 -20.16 16.40 24.90
N LEU A 623 -19.96 16.18 23.61
CA LEU A 623 -19.41 17.19 22.72
C LEU A 623 -20.54 18.08 22.17
N LEU A 624 -20.47 19.38 22.45
CA LEU A 624 -21.36 20.36 21.83
C LEU A 624 -20.94 20.57 20.37
N ILE A 625 -21.90 20.47 19.45
CA ILE A 625 -21.75 20.81 18.04
C ILE A 625 -22.74 21.92 17.71
N VAL A 626 -22.24 22.99 17.09
CA VAL A 626 -23.05 24.08 16.58
C VAL A 626 -23.10 24.00 15.07
N ALA A 627 -24.28 23.70 14.54
CA ALA A 627 -24.55 23.64 13.11
C ALA A 627 -25.25 24.92 12.64
N ARG A 628 -24.86 25.41 11.47
CA ARG A 628 -25.46 26.58 10.80
C ARG A 628 -25.63 26.27 9.33
N SER A 629 -26.74 26.71 8.75
CA SER A 629 -26.80 26.90 7.30
C SER A 629 -26.56 28.37 6.99
N LEU A 630 -25.73 28.66 6.00
CA LEU A 630 -25.43 30.04 5.57
C LEU A 630 -26.03 30.37 4.20
N LEU A 631 -26.43 29.37 3.43
CA LEU A 631 -26.73 29.52 2.00
C LEU A 631 -28.23 29.44 1.67
N ALA A 632 -28.94 28.53 2.32
CA ALA A 632 -30.36 28.29 2.15
C ALA A 632 -30.91 27.46 3.32
N SER A 633 -32.22 27.30 3.43
CA SER A 633 -32.78 26.40 4.45
C SER A 633 -32.36 24.95 4.19
N GLU A 634 -31.78 24.29 5.18
CA GLU A 634 -31.24 22.93 5.05
C GLU A 634 -31.78 22.01 6.12
N LYS A 635 -31.98 20.73 5.79
CA LYS A 635 -32.42 19.72 6.76
C LYS A 635 -31.21 19.12 7.47
N LEU A 636 -31.06 19.42 8.77
CA LEU A 636 -30.04 18.84 9.63
C LEU A 636 -30.50 17.48 10.15
N VAL A 637 -29.80 16.42 9.75
CA VAL A 637 -30.00 15.03 10.16
C VAL A 637 -28.64 14.42 10.52
N PRO A 638 -28.14 14.57 11.76
CA PRO A 638 -26.87 14.01 12.18
C PRO A 638 -26.95 12.48 12.25
N VAL A 639 -26.02 11.81 11.60
CA VAL A 639 -25.84 10.35 11.68
C VAL A 639 -24.36 10.04 11.83
N GLY A 640 -23.99 9.39 12.92
CA GLY A 640 -22.61 9.11 13.27
C GLY A 640 -22.41 7.67 13.72
N THR A 641 -21.31 7.06 13.30
CA THR A 641 -20.93 5.71 13.71
C THR A 641 -19.42 5.59 13.88
N LEU A 642 -18.97 5.03 14.99
CA LEU A 642 -17.59 4.57 15.17
C LEU A 642 -17.51 3.12 14.69
N ASN A 643 -16.68 2.87 13.67
CA ASN A 643 -16.61 1.59 12.98
C ASN A 643 -15.19 1.01 12.86
N LYS A 644 -14.21 1.73 13.42
CA LYS A 644 -12.80 1.33 13.44
C LYS A 644 -12.22 1.57 14.83
N ILE A 645 -11.21 0.80 15.18
CA ILE A 645 -10.38 1.03 16.37
C ILE A 645 -8.92 1.14 15.94
N ARG A 646 -8.19 2.12 16.48
CA ARG A 646 -6.75 2.31 16.27
C ARG A 646 -6.03 2.05 17.58
N ILE A 647 -5.14 1.08 17.55
CA ILE A 647 -4.34 0.71 18.72
C ILE A 647 -2.90 1.16 18.47
N PRO A 648 -2.31 2.02 19.33
CA PRO A 648 -0.94 2.46 19.19
C PRO A 648 0.04 1.37 19.66
N TYR A 649 1.13 1.19 18.93
CA TYR A 649 2.22 0.28 19.25
C TYR A 649 3.56 1.02 19.17
N ARG A 650 4.41 0.80 20.18
CA ARG A 650 5.83 1.17 20.15
C ARG A 650 6.66 -0.02 19.64
N PRO A 651 7.80 0.25 18.98
CA PRO A 651 8.69 -0.83 18.56
C PRO A 651 9.27 -1.53 19.78
N VAL A 652 9.31 -2.86 19.75
CA VAL A 652 9.95 -3.70 20.77
C VAL A 652 11.44 -3.94 20.48
N GLU A 653 11.83 -3.79 19.22
CA GLU A 653 13.20 -3.95 18.75
C GLU A 653 13.46 -2.92 17.65
N CYS A 654 14.69 -2.42 17.61
CA CYS A 654 15.15 -1.44 16.66
C CYS A 654 16.57 -1.83 16.20
N ASN A 655 16.73 -2.09 14.90
CA ASN A 655 18.01 -2.51 14.33
C ASN A 655 18.44 -1.54 13.22
N LEU A 656 19.61 -0.94 13.40
CA LEU A 656 20.29 -0.15 12.38
C LEU A 656 21.38 -1.01 11.73
N SER A 657 21.33 -1.12 10.40
CA SER A 657 22.30 -1.91 9.63
C SER A 657 22.76 -1.15 8.39
N SER A 658 24.07 -1.21 8.13
CA SER A 658 24.60 -0.71 6.86
C SER A 658 24.23 -1.71 5.76
N LEU A 659 23.66 -1.22 4.67
CA LEU A 659 23.31 -2.08 3.55
C LEU A 659 24.55 -2.46 2.74
N PRO A 660 24.50 -3.51 1.90
CA PRO A 660 25.61 -3.89 1.03
C PRO A 660 25.99 -2.82 0.00
N THR A 661 27.30 -2.67 -0.27
CA THR A 661 27.84 -1.64 -1.17
C THR A 661 27.70 -1.97 -2.65
N ASP A 662 27.52 -3.24 -2.99
CA ASP A 662 27.37 -3.75 -4.35
C ASP A 662 26.03 -3.38 -4.99
N ARG A 663 25.02 -3.05 -4.17
CA ARG A 663 23.67 -2.68 -4.63
C ARG A 663 23.13 -1.38 -4.03
N ASP A 664 23.46 -1.09 -2.78
CA ASP A 664 22.83 -0.01 -2.00
C ASP A 664 23.86 1.09 -1.62
N LYS A 665 24.68 1.49 -2.60
CA LYS A 665 25.63 2.61 -2.51
C LYS A 665 25.24 3.72 -3.48
N LEU A 666 25.11 4.94 -2.98
CA LEU A 666 24.72 6.09 -3.79
C LEU A 666 25.85 6.51 -4.75
N PRO A 667 25.54 7.15 -5.89
CA PRO A 667 26.55 7.67 -6.83
C PRO A 667 27.55 8.65 -6.20
N SER A 668 27.13 9.40 -5.18
CA SER A 668 28.00 10.25 -4.36
C SER A 668 29.04 9.48 -3.53
N GLY A 669 29.00 8.15 -3.50
CA GLY A 669 29.86 7.28 -2.72
C GLY A 669 29.34 7.00 -1.30
N LYS A 670 28.24 7.64 -0.89
CA LYS A 670 27.62 7.46 0.44
C LYS A 670 26.93 6.11 0.56
N GLN A 671 27.09 5.47 1.71
CA GLN A 671 26.45 4.19 2.03
C GLN A 671 25.02 4.40 2.50
N ILE A 672 24.08 3.57 2.03
CA ILE A 672 22.71 3.58 2.53
C ILE A 672 22.61 2.71 3.79
N ILE A 673 21.90 3.21 4.79
CA ILE A 673 21.65 2.52 6.06
C ILE A 673 20.16 2.22 6.14
N ALA A 674 19.82 1.07 6.72
CA ALA A 674 18.46 0.69 7.00
C ALA A 674 18.17 0.66 8.51
N LEU A 675 16.99 1.16 8.86
CA LEU A 675 16.37 1.05 10.16
C LEU A 675 15.19 0.07 10.06
N THR A 676 15.29 -1.05 10.77
CA THR A 676 14.21 -2.02 10.93
C THR A 676 13.59 -1.86 12.31
N LEU A 677 12.31 -1.49 12.35
CA LEU A 677 11.50 -1.38 13.56
C LEU A 677 10.57 -2.58 13.66
N THR A 678 10.65 -3.34 14.75
CA THR A 678 9.82 -4.51 15.00
C THR A 678 8.73 -4.18 16.01
N TYR A 679 7.48 -4.48 15.68
CA TYR A 679 6.29 -4.31 16.53
C TYR A 679 5.64 -5.67 16.73
N LYS A 680 5.25 -5.99 17.97
CA LYS A 680 4.52 -7.23 18.29
C LYS A 680 3.10 -6.86 18.72
N PHE A 681 2.12 -7.59 18.20
CA PHE A 681 0.72 -7.42 18.55
C PHE A 681 -0.01 -8.75 18.57
N LYS A 682 -1.09 -8.81 19.35
CA LYS A 682 -1.90 -10.02 19.55
C LYS A 682 -3.34 -9.75 19.17
N LEU A 683 -3.95 -10.70 18.48
CA LEU A 683 -5.37 -10.69 18.15
C LEU A 683 -6.07 -11.79 18.95
N GLU A 684 -7.08 -11.43 19.72
CA GLU A 684 -7.89 -12.38 20.50
C GLU A 684 -8.96 -13.08 19.66
N ASP A 685 -9.29 -12.48 18.52
CA ASP A 685 -10.32 -12.90 17.59
C ASP A 685 -9.92 -12.52 16.15
N ASN A 686 -10.62 -13.10 15.17
CA ASN A 686 -10.37 -12.82 13.77
C ASN A 686 -10.68 -11.34 13.47
N ALA A 687 -9.77 -10.65 12.77
CA ALA A 687 -9.89 -9.21 12.53
C ALA A 687 -9.36 -8.80 11.17
N GLU A 688 -10.01 -7.81 10.54
CA GLU A 688 -9.42 -7.06 9.42
C GLU A 688 -8.60 -5.89 9.96
N ILE A 689 -7.28 -5.95 9.76
CA ILE A 689 -6.35 -4.96 10.27
C ILE A 689 -5.58 -4.26 9.14
N LYS A 690 -5.09 -3.06 9.42
CA LYS A 690 -4.24 -2.27 8.51
C LYS A 690 -3.25 -1.44 9.33
N PRO A 691 -1.95 -1.53 9.05
CA PRO A 691 -0.96 -0.64 9.66
C PRO A 691 -1.14 0.81 9.20
N HIS A 692 -0.95 1.75 10.10
CA HIS A 692 -1.04 3.17 9.82
C HIS A 692 0.15 3.90 10.45
N VAL A 693 0.97 4.51 9.60
CA VAL A 693 2.14 5.30 9.97
C VAL A 693 1.92 6.73 9.47
N PRO A 694 1.27 7.60 10.27
CA PRO A 694 0.86 8.93 9.81
C PRO A 694 2.00 9.77 9.21
N LEU A 695 3.22 9.58 9.73
CA LEU A 695 4.39 10.30 9.27
C LEU A 695 4.83 9.92 7.85
N LEU A 696 4.58 8.70 7.38
CA LEU A 696 5.17 8.21 6.12
C LEU A 696 4.10 7.95 5.05
N ASN A 697 2.95 7.39 5.45
CA ASN A 697 1.89 6.98 4.53
C ASN A 697 1.39 8.12 3.64
N ASN A 698 0.88 7.76 2.46
CA ASN A 698 0.41 8.69 1.43
C ASN A 698 1.48 9.67 0.90
N ARG A 699 2.77 9.38 1.08
CA ARG A 699 3.88 10.14 0.50
C ARG A 699 4.98 9.21 0.02
N ILE A 700 5.28 9.26 -1.27
CA ILE A 700 6.33 8.46 -1.90
C ILE A 700 7.44 9.37 -2.44
N TYR A 701 7.13 10.24 -3.39
CA TYR A 701 8.08 11.20 -3.97
C TYR A 701 8.37 12.37 -3.03
N ASP A 702 7.34 12.86 -2.33
CA ASP A 702 7.32 14.00 -1.41
C ASP A 702 7.66 13.63 0.04
N ASN A 703 8.50 12.60 0.19
CA ASN A 703 9.01 12.13 1.47
C ASN A 703 10.52 12.33 1.53
N LYS A 704 11.07 12.65 2.72
CA LYS A 704 12.52 12.76 2.93
C LYS A 704 13.19 11.42 3.23
N PHE A 705 12.42 10.34 3.35
CA PHE A 705 12.92 8.97 3.47
C PHE A 705 12.66 8.20 2.18
N GLU A 706 13.59 7.33 1.80
CA GLU A 706 13.52 6.57 0.54
C GLU A 706 12.82 5.20 0.69
N SER A 707 12.30 4.84 1.87
CA SER A 707 11.59 3.57 2.10
C SER A 707 10.65 3.65 3.30
N GLN A 708 9.53 2.93 3.22
CA GLN A 708 8.57 2.73 4.30
C GLN A 708 7.94 1.33 4.26
N PHE A 709 8.62 0.37 3.64
CA PHE A 709 8.08 -0.96 3.38
C PHE A 709 7.86 -1.70 4.69
N TYR A 710 6.72 -2.37 4.85
CA TYR A 710 6.43 -3.20 6.00
C TYR A 710 6.00 -4.61 5.61
N ARG A 711 6.14 -5.54 6.55
CA ARG A 711 5.56 -6.89 6.46
C ARG A 711 4.94 -7.31 7.79
N ILE A 712 3.94 -8.18 7.71
CA ILE A 712 3.28 -8.80 8.85
C ILE A 712 3.49 -10.31 8.77
N SER A 713 4.07 -10.90 9.82
CA SER A 713 4.30 -12.33 9.94
C SER A 713 3.81 -12.88 11.28
N ASP A 714 3.61 -14.20 11.36
CA ASP A 714 3.34 -14.90 12.63
C ASP A 714 4.64 -15.37 13.33
N SER A 715 4.50 -16.12 14.42
CA SER A 715 5.61 -16.73 15.17
C SER A 715 6.36 -17.82 14.37
N ASN A 716 5.73 -18.41 13.36
CA ASN A 716 6.34 -19.34 12.41
C ASN A 716 7.04 -18.65 11.24
N LYS A 717 7.11 -17.31 11.24
CA LYS A 717 7.70 -16.48 10.18
C LYS A 717 6.92 -16.53 8.86
N ARG A 718 5.70 -17.07 8.84
CA ARG A 718 4.81 -17.00 7.69
C ARG A 718 4.40 -15.56 7.46
N ILE A 719 4.59 -15.04 6.24
CA ILE A 719 4.12 -13.71 5.88
C ILE A 719 2.64 -13.77 5.49
N TYR A 720 1.85 -12.88 6.08
CA TYR A 720 0.43 -12.69 5.76
C TYR A 720 0.19 -11.48 4.87
N SER A 721 0.99 -10.42 5.04
CA SER A 721 0.83 -9.19 4.27
C SER A 721 2.15 -8.44 4.19
N SER A 722 2.34 -7.72 3.09
CA SER A 722 3.36 -6.69 2.94
C SER A 722 2.70 -5.42 2.41
N GLY A 723 3.30 -4.27 2.67
CA GLY A 723 2.78 -2.98 2.22
C GLY A 723 3.82 -1.89 2.25
N ASP A 724 3.47 -0.71 1.76
CA ASP A 724 4.33 0.48 1.74
C ASP A 724 3.44 1.73 1.92
N VAL A 725 3.52 2.71 1.01
CA VAL A 725 2.83 4.02 1.13
C VAL A 725 1.30 3.94 1.27
N TYR A 726 0.65 2.94 0.65
CA TYR A 726 -0.80 2.72 0.65
C TYR A 726 -1.15 1.37 1.31
N PRO A 727 -1.09 1.27 2.65
CA PRO A 727 -1.41 0.03 3.35
C PRO A 727 -2.86 -0.40 3.09
N SER A 728 -3.05 -1.70 2.87
CA SER A 728 -4.37 -2.32 2.65
C SER A 728 -4.81 -3.11 3.88
N TYR A 729 -6.13 -3.32 4.04
CA TYR A 729 -6.64 -4.19 5.09
C TYR A 729 -6.33 -5.66 4.76
N VAL A 730 -5.84 -6.39 5.74
CA VAL A 730 -5.63 -7.84 5.70
C VAL A 730 -6.47 -8.50 6.78
N ARG A 731 -7.12 -9.60 6.43
CA ARG A 731 -7.86 -10.43 7.39
C ARG A 731 -6.90 -11.41 8.05
N LEU A 732 -6.77 -11.31 9.37
CA LEU A 732 -5.94 -12.18 10.19
C LEU A 732 -6.82 -12.97 11.17
N SER A 733 -6.40 -14.18 11.49
CA SER A 733 -7.04 -14.98 12.54
C SER A 733 -6.55 -14.58 13.93
N LYS A 734 -7.23 -15.07 14.97
CA LYS A 734 -6.69 -15.06 16.34
C LYS A 734 -5.25 -15.59 16.34
N GLY A 735 -4.34 -14.90 17.03
CA GLY A 735 -2.92 -15.27 17.08
C GLY A 735 -1.99 -14.12 17.45
N GLU A 736 -0.69 -14.41 17.51
CA GLU A 736 0.36 -13.43 17.74
C GLU A 736 1.09 -13.11 16.44
N TYR A 737 1.32 -11.82 16.20
CA TYR A 737 1.89 -11.32 14.96
C TYR A 737 3.01 -10.32 15.23
N THR A 738 3.94 -10.28 14.28
CA THR A 738 5.04 -9.34 14.24
C THR A 738 4.95 -8.51 12.97
N LEU A 739 4.98 -7.19 13.12
CA LEU A 739 5.15 -6.25 12.01
C LEU A 739 6.58 -5.73 12.01
N GLN A 740 7.26 -5.80 10.87
CA GLN A 740 8.55 -5.16 10.68
C GLN A 740 8.44 -4.03 9.66
N LEU A 741 8.80 -2.81 10.06
CA LEU A 741 8.83 -1.60 9.23
C LEU A 741 10.28 -1.28 8.86
N TYR A 742 10.53 -1.06 7.57
CA TYR A 742 11.85 -0.96 6.97
C TYR A 742 12.05 0.41 6.30
N ILE A 743 12.90 1.23 6.92
CA ILE A 743 13.14 2.62 6.54
C ILE A 743 14.61 2.76 6.13
N ARG A 744 14.87 3.53 5.07
CA ARG A 744 16.22 3.71 4.51
C ARG A 744 16.59 5.18 4.42
N HIS A 745 17.87 5.47 4.66
CA HIS A 745 18.49 6.76 4.41
C HIS A 745 20.02 6.65 4.53
N GLU A 746 20.79 7.49 3.85
CA GLU A 746 22.24 7.64 4.11
C GLU A 746 22.56 8.47 5.37
N ASN A 747 21.60 9.21 5.94
CA ASN A 747 21.81 10.05 7.12
C ASN A 747 21.32 9.35 8.38
N VAL A 748 22.28 8.83 9.16
CA VAL A 748 22.02 8.16 10.45
C VAL A 748 21.18 9.02 11.39
N GLN A 749 21.43 10.34 11.46
CA GLN A 749 20.74 11.22 12.40
C GLN A 749 19.23 11.32 12.14
N PHE A 750 18.79 11.12 10.89
CA PHE A 750 17.36 11.09 10.56
C PHE A 750 16.73 9.76 10.98
N LEU A 751 17.43 8.65 10.82
CA LEU A 751 16.97 7.33 11.25
C LEU A 751 16.92 7.23 12.78
N GLU A 752 17.89 7.80 13.48
CA GLU A 752 17.92 7.88 14.96
C GLU A 752 16.66 8.52 15.54
N LYS A 753 16.12 9.56 14.88
CA LYS A 753 14.87 10.23 15.28
C LYS A 753 13.61 9.36 15.11
N LEU A 754 13.71 8.26 14.37
CA LEU A 754 12.59 7.34 14.10
C LEU A 754 12.63 6.07 14.95
N LYS A 755 13.62 5.88 15.83
CA LYS A 755 13.74 4.68 16.66
C LYS A 755 12.51 4.40 17.54
N GLU A 756 11.82 5.46 17.95
CA GLU A 756 10.61 5.38 18.79
C GLU A 756 9.32 5.65 18.01
N LEU A 757 9.36 5.52 16.68
CA LEU A 757 8.20 5.81 15.83
C LEU A 757 6.99 4.96 16.25
N VAL A 758 5.94 5.62 16.72
CA VAL A 758 4.68 4.95 17.08
C VAL A 758 3.92 4.63 15.81
N LEU A 759 3.52 3.36 15.69
CA LEU A 759 2.68 2.85 14.61
C LEU A 759 1.29 2.55 15.17
N PHE A 760 0.25 2.72 14.36
CA PHE A 760 -1.11 2.33 14.73
C PHE A 760 -1.53 1.10 13.94
N ILE A 761 -2.11 0.11 14.62
CA ILE A 761 -2.86 -0.96 13.96
C ILE A 761 -4.33 -0.54 13.96
N GLU A 762 -4.85 -0.22 12.77
CA GLU A 762 -6.25 0.09 12.56
C GLU A 762 -7.03 -1.19 12.27
N ARG A 763 -8.01 -1.52 13.10
CA ARG A 763 -8.90 -2.66 12.95
C ARG A 763 -10.30 -2.20 12.58
N LYS A 764 -10.92 -2.85 11.60
CA LYS A 764 -12.37 -2.69 11.35
C LYS A 764 -13.16 -3.45 12.38
N LEU A 765 -14.24 -2.84 12.85
CA LEU A 765 -15.24 -3.51 13.68
C LEU A 765 -16.21 -4.27 12.78
N ASP A 766 -16.79 -5.36 13.29
CA ASP A 766 -17.91 -6.00 12.60
C ASP A 766 -19.15 -5.09 12.70
N LYS A 767 -20.09 -5.20 11.76
CA LYS A 767 -21.31 -4.38 11.75
C LYS A 767 -22.11 -4.44 13.06
N LYS A 768 -22.08 -5.59 13.73
CA LYS A 768 -22.74 -5.81 15.04
C LYS A 768 -22.07 -5.02 16.18
N ASP A 769 -20.79 -4.70 16.03
CA ASP A 769 -19.95 -4.00 17.01
C ASP A 769 -19.74 -2.53 16.63
N PHE A 770 -20.42 -2.05 15.58
CA PHE A 770 -20.45 -0.62 15.28
C PHE A 770 -21.07 0.12 16.46
N VAL A 771 -20.44 1.21 16.86
CA VAL A 771 -20.92 2.02 17.97
C VAL A 771 -21.68 3.20 17.37
N PRO A 772 -23.04 3.16 17.33
CA PRO A 772 -23.82 4.29 16.86
C PRO A 772 -23.70 5.43 17.86
N LEU A 773 -23.50 6.63 17.34
CA LEU A 773 -23.47 7.84 18.16
C LEU A 773 -24.89 8.33 18.39
N MET A 774 -25.15 8.79 19.61
CA MET A 774 -26.43 9.35 20.01
C MET A 774 -26.31 10.87 20.13
N PHE A 775 -27.37 11.56 19.71
CA PHE A 775 -27.43 13.02 19.67
C PHE A 775 -28.52 13.51 20.63
N TYR A 776 -28.27 14.62 21.32
CA TYR A 776 -29.14 15.16 22.37
C TYR A 776 -29.29 16.67 22.26
N SER A 777 -30.44 17.22 22.65
CA SER A 777 -30.66 18.67 22.72
C SER A 777 -30.22 19.29 24.04
N GLN A 778 -29.95 18.47 25.06
CA GLN A 778 -29.57 18.90 26.41
C GLN A 778 -28.22 18.30 26.81
N PRO A 779 -27.39 19.02 27.59
CA PRO A 779 -26.06 18.56 28.02
C PRO A 779 -26.15 17.29 28.89
N ASP A 780 -27.16 17.18 29.75
CA ASP A 780 -27.33 16.02 30.63
C ASP A 780 -28.07 14.84 29.94
N GLY A 781 -28.46 15.00 28.68
CA GLY A 781 -29.22 14.01 27.90
C GLY A 781 -28.57 12.62 27.83
N PRO A 782 -27.24 12.48 27.66
CA PRO A 782 -26.57 11.18 27.72
C PRO A 782 -26.71 10.46 29.06
N ILE A 783 -26.83 11.20 30.17
CA ILE A 783 -26.92 10.66 31.54
C ILE A 783 -28.38 10.36 31.89
N VAL A 784 -29.29 11.29 31.61
CA VAL A 784 -30.71 11.19 31.99
C VAL A 784 -31.53 10.35 30.98
N GLY A 785 -31.01 10.15 29.77
CA GLY A 785 -31.69 9.38 28.71
C GLY A 785 -32.88 10.11 28.08
N SER A 786 -33.05 11.41 28.33
CA SER A 786 -34.10 12.27 27.78
C SER A 786 -33.52 13.28 26.77
N GLY A 787 -34.38 13.91 25.95
CA GLY A 787 -33.94 14.97 25.03
C GLY A 787 -33.17 14.49 23.79
N THR A 788 -33.48 13.34 23.21
CA THR A 788 -32.83 12.85 21.98
C THR A 788 -33.06 13.80 20.79
N PHE A 789 -32.00 14.18 20.10
CA PHE A 789 -32.04 14.99 18.88
C PHE A 789 -32.08 14.09 17.64
N LYS A 790 -33.07 14.29 16.76
CA LYS A 790 -33.24 13.49 15.52
C LYS A 790 -32.96 14.30 14.27
N SER A 791 -33.65 15.42 14.13
CA SER A 791 -33.49 16.32 12.99
C SER A 791 -34.10 17.68 13.29
N THR A 792 -33.62 18.72 12.61
CA THR A 792 -34.27 20.03 12.56
C THR A 792 -34.12 20.63 11.15
N VAL A 793 -34.84 21.73 10.89
CA VAL A 793 -34.61 22.56 9.70
C VAL A 793 -33.79 23.76 10.14
N LEU A 794 -32.61 23.92 9.54
CA LEU A 794 -31.76 25.08 9.74
C LEU A 794 -32.26 26.22 8.86
N VAL A 795 -32.56 27.35 9.47
CA VAL A 795 -32.84 28.61 8.77
C VAL A 795 -31.50 29.34 8.53
N PRO A 796 -31.29 29.97 7.35
CA PRO A 796 -30.05 30.70 7.07
C PRO A 796 -29.66 31.68 8.17
N GLY A 797 -28.42 31.56 8.66
CA GLY A 797 -27.83 32.44 9.67
C GLY A 797 -28.11 32.04 11.13
N GLU A 798 -29.16 31.26 11.41
CA GLU A 798 -29.50 30.83 12.76
C GLU A 798 -28.68 29.59 13.19
N PRO A 799 -28.01 29.62 14.35
CA PRO A 799 -27.34 28.45 14.89
C PRO A 799 -28.30 27.49 15.57
N GLU A 800 -28.18 26.22 15.23
CA GLU A 800 -28.72 25.13 16.04
C GLU A 800 -27.58 24.42 16.75
N ALA A 801 -27.77 24.11 18.03
CA ALA A 801 -26.80 23.36 18.81
C ALA A 801 -27.38 22.02 19.27
N PHE A 802 -26.54 20.98 19.25
CA PHE A 802 -26.86 19.68 19.80
C PHE A 802 -25.60 19.04 20.37
N TYR A 803 -25.77 18.06 21.24
CA TYR A 803 -24.72 17.35 21.93
C TYR A 803 -24.53 15.96 21.31
N VAL A 804 -23.29 15.57 21.05
CA VAL A 804 -22.92 14.19 20.74
C VAL A 804 -22.53 13.51 22.05
N GLY A 805 -23.32 12.51 22.45
CA GLY A 805 -23.05 11.75 23.67
C GLY A 805 -21.85 10.80 23.47
N PRO A 806 -20.96 10.67 24.47
CA PRO A 806 -19.95 9.63 24.44
C PRO A 806 -20.62 8.26 24.42
N PRO A 807 -19.98 7.25 23.81
CA PRO A 807 -20.50 5.88 23.85
C PRO A 807 -20.54 5.38 25.31
N SER A 808 -21.61 4.68 25.69
CA SER A 808 -21.70 4.06 27.02
C SER A 808 -20.67 2.94 27.16
N SER A 809 -20.14 2.74 28.38
CA SER A 809 -19.14 1.70 28.68
C SER A 809 -19.58 0.30 28.24
N GLU A 810 -20.88 -0.02 28.36
CA GLU A 810 -21.47 -1.29 27.91
C GLU A 810 -21.47 -1.49 26.39
N LYS A 811 -21.44 -0.40 25.61
CA LYS A 811 -21.46 -0.42 24.14
C LYS A 811 -20.06 -0.35 23.53
N LEU A 812 -19.02 -0.26 24.34
CA LEU A 812 -17.64 -0.29 23.85
C LEU A 812 -17.30 -1.72 23.38
N PRO A 813 -16.52 -1.85 22.28
CA PRO A 813 -16.08 -3.17 21.83
C PRO A 813 -15.26 -3.87 22.93
N LYS A 814 -15.47 -5.17 23.14
CA LYS A 814 -14.81 -5.94 24.21
C LYS A 814 -13.28 -5.93 24.12
N ASN A 815 -12.72 -5.82 22.92
CA ASN A 815 -11.28 -5.97 22.65
C ASN A 815 -10.59 -4.61 22.45
N ALA A 816 -10.97 -3.62 23.27
CA ALA A 816 -10.58 -2.24 23.10
C ALA A 816 -9.74 -1.76 24.31
N PRO A 817 -8.40 -1.80 24.23
CA PRO A 817 -7.54 -1.50 25.38
C PRO A 817 -7.56 0.00 25.72
N PRO A 818 -7.27 0.38 26.98
CA PRO A 818 -7.04 1.77 27.35
C PRO A 818 -6.04 2.48 26.43
N GLY A 819 -6.35 3.71 26.03
CA GLY A 819 -5.53 4.49 25.10
C GLY A 819 -5.73 4.15 23.62
N ALA A 820 -6.52 3.13 23.27
CA ALA A 820 -6.96 2.93 21.90
C ALA A 820 -8.00 4.00 21.50
N VAL A 821 -8.07 4.29 20.21
CA VAL A 821 -8.92 5.34 19.65
C VAL A 821 -9.95 4.72 18.74
N LEU A 822 -11.23 4.80 19.09
CA LEU A 822 -12.32 4.50 18.16
C LEU A 822 -12.43 5.62 17.13
N VAL A 823 -12.55 5.27 15.86
CA VAL A 823 -12.61 6.21 14.74
C VAL A 823 -13.83 5.91 13.88
N GLY A 824 -14.50 6.97 13.45
CA GLY A 824 -15.69 6.91 12.64
C GLY A 824 -15.92 8.19 11.86
N SER A 825 -17.16 8.38 11.43
CA SER A 825 -17.57 9.56 10.70
C SER A 825 -18.99 9.99 11.05
N ILE A 826 -19.26 11.30 10.96
CA ILE A 826 -20.59 11.90 11.09
C ILE A 826 -20.97 12.58 9.78
N THR A 827 -22.20 12.38 9.34
CA THR A 827 -22.85 13.13 8.24
C THR A 827 -24.01 13.95 8.80
N TYR A 828 -24.21 15.18 8.32
CA TYR A 828 -25.22 16.09 8.88
C TYR A 828 -26.38 16.44 7.94
N GLY A 829 -26.22 16.31 6.62
CA GLY A 829 -27.21 16.73 5.64
C GLY A 829 -27.86 15.59 4.87
N THR A 830 -28.88 15.93 4.08
CA THR A 830 -29.56 15.02 3.15
C THR A 830 -29.55 15.58 1.73
N VAL A 831 -29.46 14.72 0.72
CA VAL A 831 -29.48 15.10 -0.71
C VAL A 831 -30.93 15.16 -1.21
N SER A 832 -31.22 16.04 -2.17
CA SER A 832 -32.56 16.14 -2.76
C SER A 832 -32.92 14.87 -3.56
N THR A 833 -34.03 14.21 -3.22
CA THR A 833 -34.46 12.96 -3.88
C THR A 833 -35.32 13.22 -5.12
N PHE A 834 -34.91 12.71 -6.28
CA PHE A 834 -35.79 12.54 -7.46
C PHE A 834 -36.03 11.07 -7.88
N ASN A 835 -35.30 10.08 -7.33
CA ASN A 835 -35.51 8.65 -7.65
C ASN A 835 -35.62 7.76 -6.40
N LYS A 836 -36.79 7.15 -6.20
CA LYS A 836 -37.22 6.39 -5.01
C LYS A 836 -36.61 4.97 -4.85
N LYS A 837 -35.56 4.59 -5.60
CA LYS A 837 -35.10 3.17 -5.62
C LYS A 837 -33.89 2.84 -4.74
N ASP A 838 -33.15 3.82 -4.24
CA ASP A 838 -31.96 3.57 -3.37
C ASP A 838 -32.09 4.25 -2.01
N GLU A 839 -32.72 3.58 -1.04
CA GLU A 839 -32.86 4.06 0.35
C GLU A 839 -31.51 4.31 1.07
N GLN A 840 -30.39 3.79 0.55
CA GLN A 840 -29.06 3.98 1.15
C GLN A 840 -28.36 5.30 0.76
N ASN A 841 -28.84 6.04 -0.26
CA ASN A 841 -28.15 7.21 -0.84
C ASN A 841 -28.71 8.58 -0.46
N HIS A 842 -29.42 8.69 0.68
CA HIS A 842 -30.10 9.95 1.06
C HIS A 842 -29.22 10.92 1.88
N ARG A 843 -27.95 10.56 2.15
CA ARG A 843 -27.05 11.36 2.99
C ARG A 843 -26.21 12.30 2.13
N ALA A 844 -25.93 13.49 2.66
CA ALA A 844 -24.97 14.41 2.04
C ALA A 844 -23.62 13.70 1.86
N PRO A 845 -22.91 13.94 0.73
CA PRO A 845 -21.67 13.24 0.40
C PRO A 845 -20.49 13.65 1.29
N VAL A 846 -20.65 14.71 2.10
CA VAL A 846 -19.65 15.16 3.07
C VAL A 846 -19.77 14.39 4.39
N SER A 847 -18.63 13.87 4.86
CA SER A 847 -18.51 13.20 6.15
C SER A 847 -17.35 13.79 6.96
N TYR A 848 -17.56 14.00 8.24
CA TYR A 848 -16.59 14.58 9.17
C TYR A 848 -16.02 13.50 10.08
N SER A 849 -14.73 13.57 10.39
CA SER A 849 -14.06 12.57 11.22
C SER A 849 -14.45 12.77 12.68
N ILE A 850 -14.83 11.68 13.35
CA ILE A 850 -15.00 11.65 14.81
C ILE A 850 -14.18 10.53 15.42
N SER A 851 -13.59 10.82 16.59
CA SER A 851 -12.86 9.85 17.38
C SER A 851 -13.25 9.88 18.86
N TYR A 852 -13.09 8.73 19.52
CA TYR A 852 -13.27 8.58 20.96
C TYR A 852 -12.07 7.83 21.54
N THR A 853 -11.42 8.41 22.54
CA THR A 853 -10.27 7.79 23.21
C THR A 853 -10.78 6.96 24.39
N ILE A 854 -10.40 5.69 24.43
CA ILE A 854 -10.81 4.79 25.50
C ILE A 854 -10.05 5.14 26.77
N LEU A 855 -10.81 5.41 27.83
CA LEU A 855 -10.29 5.82 29.12
C LEU A 855 -9.52 4.70 29.83
N PRO A 856 -8.56 5.05 30.71
CA PRO A 856 -7.95 4.11 31.64
C PRO A 856 -8.98 3.34 32.45
N SER A 857 -8.80 2.03 32.57
CA SER A 857 -9.53 1.21 33.54
C SER A 857 -9.23 1.72 34.95
N LYS A 858 -10.21 1.69 35.86
CA LYS A 858 -9.95 1.93 37.29
C LYS A 858 -8.85 0.99 37.75
N VAL A 859 -7.83 1.52 38.42
CA VAL A 859 -6.84 0.71 39.11
C VAL A 859 -7.59 0.04 40.25
N ASP A 860 -7.84 -1.26 40.12
CA ASP A 860 -8.18 -2.05 41.29
C ASP A 860 -6.93 -2.01 42.18
N ASP A 861 -6.97 -1.20 43.23
CA ASP A 861 -6.08 -1.30 44.39
C ASP A 861 -6.36 -2.65 45.08
N LYS A 862 -6.01 -3.75 44.42
CA LYS A 862 -5.74 -5.00 45.08
C LYS A 862 -4.32 -4.89 45.63
N GLU A 863 -4.16 -4.08 46.67
CA GLU A 863 -3.19 -4.42 47.70
C GLU A 863 -3.41 -5.89 48.01
N LYS A 864 -2.39 -6.71 47.76
CA LYS A 864 -2.38 -8.10 48.18
C LYS A 864 -2.46 -8.09 49.71
N GLY A 865 -3.69 -8.11 50.23
CA GLY A 865 -3.96 -8.42 51.62
C GLY A 865 -3.29 -9.75 51.90
N VAL A 866 -2.31 -9.73 52.79
CA VAL A 866 -1.70 -10.93 53.34
C VAL A 866 -2.80 -11.65 54.10
N LEU A 867 -3.46 -12.58 53.43
CA LEU A 867 -4.34 -13.55 54.05
C LEU A 867 -3.48 -14.38 55.00
N VAL A 868 -3.68 -14.17 56.30
CA VAL A 868 -3.14 -15.02 57.36
C VAL A 868 -3.78 -16.39 57.18
N GLY A 869 -3.10 -17.25 56.43
CA GLY A 869 -3.48 -18.64 56.29
C GLY A 869 -3.42 -19.33 57.65
N THR A 870 -4.41 -20.16 57.92
CA THR A 870 -4.63 -21.03 59.09
C THR A 870 -3.53 -22.09 59.32
N LYS A 871 -2.36 -21.98 58.68
CA LYS A 871 -1.24 -22.93 58.75
C LYS A 871 -0.06 -22.36 59.54
N SER A 872 0.67 -23.22 60.24
CA SER A 872 1.85 -22.80 61.01
C SER A 872 3.01 -22.38 60.10
N ILE A 873 3.88 -21.48 60.57
CA ILE A 873 5.06 -21.00 59.82
C ILE A 873 5.97 -22.15 59.31
N PRO A 874 6.22 -23.23 60.07
CA PRO A 874 6.98 -24.38 59.58
C PRO A 874 6.33 -25.07 58.37
N GLU A 875 5.01 -25.21 58.37
CA GLU A 875 4.27 -25.86 57.26
C GLU A 875 4.29 -25.01 55.98
N GLN A 876 4.22 -23.68 56.10
CA GLN A 876 4.35 -22.78 54.95
C GLN A 876 5.77 -22.80 54.37
N LEU A 877 6.79 -22.87 55.24
CA LEU A 877 8.18 -22.98 54.82
C LEU A 877 8.44 -24.31 54.08
N ASP A 878 7.94 -25.43 54.61
CA ASP A 878 8.09 -26.74 53.98
C ASP A 878 7.35 -26.81 52.62
N GLU A 879 6.18 -26.18 52.49
CA GLU A 879 5.46 -26.07 51.21
C GLU A 879 6.23 -25.24 50.18
N GLU A 880 6.76 -24.06 50.55
CA GLU A 880 7.58 -23.22 49.67
C GLU A 880 8.90 -23.87 49.27
N VAL A 881 9.57 -24.57 50.20
CA VAL A 881 10.80 -25.32 49.91
C VAL A 881 10.51 -26.45 48.92
N ARG A 882 9.43 -27.22 49.13
CA ARG A 882 8.99 -28.26 48.18
C ARG A 882 8.71 -27.67 46.81
N ASP A 883 7.90 -26.63 46.72
CA ASP A 883 7.46 -26.04 45.46
C ASP A 883 8.66 -25.40 44.72
N THR A 884 9.62 -24.84 45.46
CA THR A 884 10.91 -24.36 44.92
C THR A 884 11.78 -25.50 44.39
N LYS A 885 11.90 -26.63 45.12
CA LYS A 885 12.62 -27.83 44.64
C LYS A 885 11.97 -28.38 43.35
N ILE A 886 10.63 -28.42 43.28
CA ILE A 886 9.88 -28.85 42.09
C ILE A 886 10.08 -27.87 40.92
N LYS A 887 10.10 -26.56 41.20
CA LYS A 887 10.38 -25.54 40.17
C LYS A 887 11.80 -25.68 39.63
N PHE A 888 12.78 -25.92 40.51
CA PHE A 888 14.17 -26.13 40.14
C PHE A 888 14.35 -27.37 39.25
N LEU A 889 13.64 -28.47 39.55
CA LEU A 889 13.64 -29.69 38.72
C LEU A 889 13.39 -29.41 37.23
N SER A 890 12.53 -28.43 36.93
CA SER A 890 12.21 -28.03 35.55
C SER A 890 13.19 -27.06 34.88
N SER A 891 14.11 -26.48 35.65
CA SER A 891 15.18 -25.60 35.14
C SER A 891 16.48 -26.32 34.78
N VAL A 892 16.63 -27.58 35.22
CA VAL A 892 17.81 -28.42 34.92
C VAL A 892 17.74 -28.88 33.46
N LYS A 893 18.70 -28.45 32.64
CA LYS A 893 18.81 -28.84 31.23
C LYS A 893 19.54 -30.19 31.13
N GLN A 894 18.88 -31.22 30.61
CA GLN A 894 19.46 -32.58 30.45
C GLN A 894 20.32 -32.67 29.18
N LEU A 895 21.40 -31.88 29.08
CA LEU A 895 22.24 -31.78 27.87
C LEU A 895 23.45 -32.72 27.88
N THR A 896 23.99 -33.02 29.06
CA THR A 896 25.12 -33.95 29.25
C THR A 896 24.69 -35.21 30.02
N GLU A 897 25.45 -36.29 29.94
CA GLU A 897 25.19 -37.52 30.74
C GLU A 897 25.29 -37.26 32.25
N GLU A 898 26.12 -36.30 32.66
CA GLU A 898 26.23 -35.83 34.05
C GLU A 898 24.96 -35.11 34.51
N ASP A 899 24.39 -34.24 33.66
CA ASP A 899 23.11 -33.57 33.92
C ASP A 899 21.95 -34.59 34.00
N LYS A 900 21.96 -35.63 33.15
CA LYS A 900 20.96 -36.70 33.17
C LYS A 900 21.04 -37.50 34.48
N SER A 901 22.23 -37.87 34.94
CA SER A 901 22.43 -38.59 36.21
C SER A 901 21.99 -37.74 37.41
N ALA A 902 22.41 -36.47 37.47
CA ALA A 902 22.03 -35.56 38.55
C ALA A 902 20.51 -35.29 38.59
N TRP A 903 19.86 -35.20 37.41
CA TRP A 903 18.41 -35.08 37.33
C TRP A 903 17.71 -36.35 37.82
N SER A 904 18.17 -37.54 37.43
CA SER A 904 17.63 -38.81 37.91
C SER A 904 17.78 -38.97 39.43
N GLU A 905 18.92 -38.60 40.01
CA GLU A 905 19.13 -38.59 41.46
C GLU A 905 18.17 -37.63 42.17
N LEU A 906 17.99 -36.42 41.63
CA LEU A 906 17.05 -35.43 42.17
C LEU A 906 15.60 -35.94 42.12
N VAL A 907 15.20 -36.60 41.03
CA VAL A 907 13.86 -37.22 40.91
C VAL A 907 13.68 -38.34 41.93
N VAL A 908 14.68 -39.21 42.12
CA VAL A 908 14.62 -40.28 43.13
C VAL A 908 14.50 -39.69 44.54
N SER A 909 15.30 -38.67 44.85
CA SER A 909 15.22 -37.95 46.13
C SER A 909 13.84 -37.34 46.35
N LEU A 910 13.29 -36.61 45.37
CA LEU A 910 11.98 -35.96 45.48
C LEU A 910 10.83 -36.96 45.55
N LYS A 911 10.91 -38.09 44.81
CA LYS A 911 9.93 -39.18 44.92
C LYS A 911 9.99 -39.86 46.28
N SER A 912 11.17 -39.94 46.92
CA SER A 912 11.29 -40.49 48.27
C SER A 912 10.70 -39.57 49.34
N GLU A 913 10.87 -38.25 49.17
CA GLU A 913 10.39 -37.21 50.08
C GLU A 913 8.87 -36.96 49.91
N TYR A 914 8.34 -37.08 48.68
CA TYR A 914 6.94 -36.79 48.34
C TYR A 914 6.29 -37.84 47.39
N PRO A 915 6.18 -39.12 47.80
CA PRO A 915 5.86 -40.26 46.91
C PRO A 915 4.48 -40.25 46.23
N LYS A 916 3.51 -39.49 46.74
CA LYS A 916 2.14 -39.37 46.17
C LYS A 916 1.74 -37.94 45.83
N TYR A 917 2.70 -37.02 45.75
CA TYR A 917 2.40 -35.62 45.48
C TYR A 917 2.18 -35.40 43.98
N THR A 918 0.91 -35.33 43.56
CA THR A 918 0.48 -35.23 42.16
C THR A 918 1.17 -34.11 41.37
N PRO A 919 1.37 -32.89 41.90
CA PRO A 919 2.08 -31.83 41.17
C PRO A 919 3.54 -32.17 40.87
N LEU A 920 4.25 -32.89 41.75
CA LEU A 920 5.61 -33.38 41.49
C LEU A 920 5.59 -34.44 40.38
N LEU A 921 4.72 -35.44 40.47
CA LEU A 921 4.61 -36.50 39.45
C LEU A 921 4.21 -35.94 38.08
N SER A 922 3.27 -35.00 38.05
CA SER A 922 2.88 -34.29 36.82
C SER A 922 4.03 -33.47 36.25
N LYS A 923 4.86 -32.85 37.10
CA LYS A 923 6.06 -32.13 36.67
C LYS A 923 7.14 -33.07 36.13
N ILE A 924 7.32 -34.25 36.75
CA ILE A 924 8.21 -35.30 36.25
C ILE A 924 7.75 -35.77 34.86
N LEU A 925 6.45 -36.05 34.67
CA LEU A 925 5.89 -36.39 33.36
C LEU A 925 6.19 -35.30 32.32
N GLN A 926 6.01 -34.01 32.66
CA GLN A 926 6.37 -32.90 31.76
C GLN A 926 7.86 -32.88 31.38
N CYS A 927 8.75 -33.18 32.32
CA CYS A 927 10.19 -33.22 32.06
C CYS A 927 10.59 -34.44 31.21
N VAL A 928 9.97 -35.61 31.45
CA VAL A 928 10.16 -36.81 30.62
C VAL A 928 9.75 -36.51 29.18
N LEU A 929 8.62 -35.84 28.95
CA LEU A 929 8.16 -35.43 27.61
C LEU A 929 9.11 -34.45 26.89
N GLN A 930 9.96 -33.72 27.62
CA GLN A 930 10.92 -32.76 27.05
C GLN A 930 12.28 -33.39 26.73
N LYS A 931 12.55 -34.62 27.19
CA LYS A 931 13.79 -35.35 26.96
C LYS A 931 13.91 -35.73 25.47
N GLY A 932 15.06 -35.47 24.86
CA GLY A 932 15.33 -35.82 23.46
C GLY A 932 15.32 -37.34 23.24
N THR A 933 14.87 -37.79 22.07
CA THR A 933 14.86 -39.21 21.67
C THR A 933 16.25 -39.61 21.14
N ASP A 934 17.21 -39.81 22.05
CA ASP A 934 18.53 -40.38 21.71
C ASP A 934 18.37 -41.89 21.41
N GLY A 935 17.96 -42.24 20.19
CA GLY A 935 18.18 -43.56 19.58
C GLY A 935 17.06 -44.61 19.69
N ASP A 936 16.22 -44.61 20.72
CA ASP A 936 15.10 -45.58 20.85
C ASP A 936 13.79 -44.91 21.27
N LYS A 937 12.91 -44.67 20.28
CA LYS A 937 11.60 -44.04 20.50
C LYS A 937 10.67 -44.91 21.34
N ILE A 938 10.78 -46.24 21.26
CA ILE A 938 9.85 -47.14 21.95
C ILE A 938 10.15 -47.17 23.46
N SER A 939 11.42 -47.13 23.85
CA SER A 939 11.81 -47.06 25.27
C SER A 939 11.35 -45.74 25.91
N HIS A 940 11.50 -44.62 25.19
CA HIS A 940 11.02 -43.31 25.63
C HIS A 940 9.51 -43.27 25.84
N GLU A 941 8.72 -43.77 24.89
CA GLU A 941 7.25 -43.78 25.05
C GLU A 941 6.80 -44.72 26.18
N LYS A 942 7.56 -45.79 26.48
CA LYS A 942 7.32 -46.60 27.69
C LYS A 942 7.64 -45.84 28.98
N GLU A 943 8.68 -45.01 29.02
CA GLU A 943 8.97 -44.11 30.14
C GLU A 943 7.82 -43.10 30.34
N VAL A 944 7.26 -42.54 29.25
CA VAL A 944 6.10 -41.64 29.29
C VAL A 944 4.86 -42.35 29.85
N ILE A 945 4.58 -43.58 29.41
CA ILE A 945 3.45 -44.38 29.93
C ILE A 945 3.64 -44.65 31.43
N ALA A 946 4.83 -45.05 31.87
CA ALA A 946 5.11 -45.30 33.28
C ALA A 946 4.93 -44.04 34.14
N ALA A 947 5.46 -42.90 33.69
CA ALA A 947 5.30 -41.62 34.39
C ALA A 947 3.83 -41.16 34.42
N ALA A 948 3.07 -41.37 33.34
CA ALA A 948 1.64 -41.08 33.30
C ALA A 948 0.84 -41.99 34.24
N ASP A 949 1.19 -43.28 34.32
CA ASP A 949 0.54 -44.24 35.22
C ASP A 949 0.81 -43.92 36.70
N GLU A 950 1.98 -43.38 37.04
CA GLU A 950 2.25 -42.87 38.38
C GLU A 950 1.34 -41.69 38.75
N VAL A 951 1.13 -40.73 37.83
CA VAL A 951 0.21 -39.60 38.04
C VAL A 951 -1.23 -40.08 38.16
N VAL A 952 -1.66 -40.98 37.28
CA VAL A 952 -3.02 -41.55 37.32
C VAL A 952 -3.23 -42.36 38.61
N GLY A 953 -2.21 -43.07 39.09
CA GLY A 953 -2.23 -43.85 40.32
C GLY A 953 -2.17 -43.03 41.61
N SER A 954 -1.72 -41.77 41.56
CA SER A 954 -1.69 -40.87 42.72
C SER A 954 -3.02 -40.16 42.98
N ILE A 955 -3.98 -40.25 42.06
CA ILE A 955 -5.25 -39.51 42.11
C ILE A 955 -6.42 -40.48 42.39
N ASP A 956 -7.18 -40.23 43.45
CA ASP A 956 -8.44 -40.93 43.71
C ASP A 956 -9.55 -40.39 42.79
N LYS A 957 -9.94 -41.22 41.81
CA LYS A 957 -10.94 -40.88 40.79
C LYS A 957 -12.35 -40.78 41.36
N GLU A 958 -12.71 -41.59 42.35
CA GLU A 958 -14.06 -41.57 42.93
C GLU A 958 -14.25 -40.33 43.78
N GLU A 959 -13.19 -39.94 44.51
CA GLU A 959 -13.17 -38.72 45.33
C GLU A 959 -13.22 -37.46 44.44
N LEU A 960 -12.40 -37.42 43.39
CA LEU A 960 -12.35 -36.29 42.45
C LEU A 960 -13.69 -36.06 41.73
N ALA A 961 -14.37 -37.12 41.30
CA ALA A 961 -15.68 -37.03 40.65
C ALA A 961 -16.78 -36.52 41.59
N LYS A 962 -16.76 -36.94 42.87
CA LYS A 962 -17.69 -36.44 43.90
C LYS A 962 -17.49 -34.94 44.11
N TYR A 963 -16.25 -34.48 44.19
CA TYR A 963 -15.95 -33.07 44.41
C TYR A 963 -16.28 -32.16 43.24
N LEU A 964 -16.10 -32.62 42.00
CA LEU A 964 -16.50 -31.87 40.79
C LEU A 964 -18.02 -31.77 40.62
N SER A 965 -18.79 -32.63 41.30
CA SER A 965 -20.26 -32.64 41.25
C SER A 965 -20.91 -31.70 42.29
N LEU A 966 -20.13 -31.15 43.22
CA LEU A 966 -20.60 -30.22 44.25
C LEU A 966 -20.56 -28.77 43.70
N ASN A 967 -21.71 -28.10 43.70
CA ASN A 967 -21.78 -26.67 43.39
C ASN A 967 -21.25 -25.88 44.60
N SER A 968 -20.08 -25.25 44.45
CA SER A 968 -19.49 -24.33 45.41
C SER A 968 -20.19 -22.96 45.38
N ASP A 969 -20.36 -22.34 46.54
CA ASP A 969 -20.84 -20.96 46.66
C ASP A 969 -19.83 -19.97 46.06
N PRO A 970 -20.21 -19.12 45.09
CA PRO A 970 -19.30 -18.16 44.47
C PRO A 970 -18.79 -17.05 45.40
N GLU A 971 -19.34 -16.85 46.61
CA GLU A 971 -18.85 -15.81 47.55
C GLU A 971 -17.83 -16.31 48.59
N ASP A 972 -17.55 -17.61 48.67
CA ASP A 972 -16.57 -18.19 49.60
C ASP A 972 -15.18 -18.36 48.96
N GLU A 973 -14.21 -17.53 49.37
CA GLU A 973 -12.83 -17.57 48.87
C GLU A 973 -12.10 -18.90 49.15
N GLU A 974 -12.38 -19.57 50.26
CA GLU A 974 -11.77 -20.87 50.57
C GLU A 974 -12.37 -21.98 49.72
N ALA A 975 -13.69 -21.96 49.50
CA ALA A 975 -14.36 -22.88 48.57
C ALA A 975 -13.89 -22.67 47.12
N GLN A 976 -13.66 -21.43 46.69
CA GLN A 976 -13.08 -21.15 45.36
C GLN A 976 -11.64 -21.65 45.22
N LYS A 977 -10.77 -21.46 46.24
CA LYS A 977 -9.40 -22.00 46.24
C LYS A 977 -9.40 -23.53 46.21
N PHE A 978 -10.28 -24.17 46.98
CA PHE A 978 -10.43 -25.62 47.00
C PHE A 978 -10.92 -26.15 45.64
N LYS A 979 -11.93 -25.51 45.03
CA LYS A 979 -12.40 -25.84 43.68
C LYS A 979 -11.29 -25.71 42.64
N LYS A 980 -10.51 -24.62 42.68
CA LYS A 980 -9.38 -24.42 41.76
C LYS A 980 -8.33 -25.54 41.90
N LYS A 981 -8.04 -25.97 43.12
CA LYS A 981 -7.13 -27.09 43.40
C LYS A 981 -7.67 -28.44 42.86
N ILE A 982 -8.99 -28.67 42.97
CA ILE A 982 -9.66 -29.83 42.40
C ILE A 982 -9.63 -29.80 40.87
N GLU A 983 -9.90 -28.65 40.25
CA GLU A 983 -9.80 -28.45 38.80
C GLU A 983 -8.37 -28.66 38.29
N GLU A 984 -7.36 -28.17 39.00
CA GLU A 984 -5.94 -28.43 38.71
C GLU A 984 -5.62 -29.93 38.80
N THR A 985 -6.14 -30.63 39.81
CA THR A 985 -5.95 -32.09 39.95
C THR A 985 -6.63 -32.87 38.82
N ARG A 986 -7.84 -32.45 38.39
CA ARG A 986 -8.52 -32.98 37.20
C ARG A 986 -7.70 -32.75 35.93
N ASP A 987 -7.14 -31.56 35.77
CA ASP A 987 -6.35 -31.23 34.58
C ASP A 987 -5.04 -32.02 34.54
N GLN A 988 -4.40 -32.26 35.69
CA GLN A 988 -3.24 -33.16 35.81
C GLN A 988 -3.59 -34.61 35.47
N LEU A 989 -4.74 -35.12 35.94
CA LEU A 989 -5.25 -36.45 35.59
C LEU A 989 -5.51 -36.56 34.08
N ALA A 990 -6.22 -35.58 33.52
CA ALA A 990 -6.56 -35.55 32.10
C ALA A 990 -5.31 -35.44 31.22
N ASP A 991 -4.32 -34.62 31.61
CA ASP A 991 -3.04 -34.53 30.91
C ASP A 991 -2.28 -35.87 30.95
N ALA A 992 -2.21 -36.55 32.09
CA ALA A 992 -1.56 -37.85 32.18
C ALA A 992 -2.24 -38.91 31.29
N LEU A 993 -3.57 -39.02 31.36
CA LEU A 993 -4.35 -39.92 30.50
C LEU A 993 -4.17 -39.57 29.02
N TYR A 994 -4.14 -38.28 28.66
CA TYR A 994 -3.93 -37.83 27.29
C TYR A 994 -2.53 -38.19 26.77
N GLN A 995 -1.47 -37.92 27.54
CA GLN A 995 -0.10 -38.26 27.15
C GLN A 995 0.09 -39.77 27.02
N LYS A 996 -0.55 -40.56 27.90
CA LYS A 996 -0.60 -42.03 27.76
C LYS A 996 -1.30 -42.48 26.48
N CYS A 997 -2.39 -41.82 26.07
CA CYS A 997 -3.03 -42.09 24.78
C CYS A 997 -2.08 -41.82 23.60
N LEU A 998 -1.36 -40.70 23.60
CA LEU A 998 -0.40 -40.38 22.55
C LEU A 998 0.74 -41.41 22.47
N ALA A 999 1.34 -41.75 23.62
CA ALA A 999 2.42 -42.72 23.71
C ALA A 999 2.01 -44.12 23.23
N LEU A 1000 0.82 -44.58 23.64
CA LEU A 1000 0.27 -45.86 23.18
C LEU A 1000 0.04 -45.90 21.66
N ALA A 1001 -0.46 -44.80 21.09
CA ALA A 1001 -0.67 -44.70 19.64
C ALA A 1001 0.65 -44.65 18.85
N GLU A 1002 1.67 -43.96 19.36
CA GLU A 1002 3.00 -43.89 18.73
C GLU A 1002 3.69 -45.27 18.75
N ILE A 1003 3.65 -45.99 19.88
CA ILE A 1003 4.20 -47.35 19.98
C ILE A 1003 3.52 -48.30 18.98
N GLU A 1004 2.20 -48.21 18.82
CA GLU A 1004 1.46 -49.06 17.88
C GLU A 1004 1.80 -48.73 16.42
N SER A 1005 1.95 -47.43 16.10
CA SER A 1005 2.43 -46.97 14.79
C SER A 1005 3.83 -47.51 14.47
N LEU A 1006 4.76 -47.44 15.42
CA LEU A 1006 6.14 -47.91 15.27
C LEU A 1006 6.27 -49.44 15.16
N LYS A 1007 5.31 -50.21 15.70
CA LYS A 1007 5.30 -51.68 15.64
C LYS A 1007 4.65 -52.25 14.38
N SER A 1008 3.92 -51.45 13.62
CA SER A 1008 3.12 -51.92 12.48
C SER A 1008 3.90 -52.39 11.24
N ASP A 1009 5.24 -52.30 11.25
CA ASP A 1009 6.13 -52.95 10.26
C ASP A 1009 6.47 -54.43 10.58
N GLU A 1010 6.12 -54.92 11.78
CA GLU A 1010 6.20 -56.34 12.14
C GLU A 1010 4.79 -56.89 12.47
N SER A 1011 4.45 -58.02 11.86
CA SER A 1011 3.16 -58.71 11.94
C SER A 1011 2.51 -58.70 13.35
N ILE A 1012 1.31 -58.12 13.46
CA ILE A 1012 0.55 -58.03 14.73
C ILE A 1012 -0.16 -59.36 15.02
N GLU A 1013 0.25 -60.01 16.12
CA GLU A 1013 -0.60 -60.92 16.90
C GLU A 1013 -1.68 -60.11 17.65
N VAL A 1014 -2.93 -60.50 17.49
CA VAL A 1014 -4.10 -59.86 18.12
C VAL A 1014 -4.13 -60.16 19.63
N SER A 1015 -3.71 -59.19 20.44
CA SER A 1015 -3.92 -59.17 21.89
C SER A 1015 -5.38 -58.79 22.22
N ALA A 1016 -6.00 -59.52 23.16
CA ALA A 1016 -7.43 -59.50 23.46
C ALA A 1016 -7.95 -58.28 24.26
N LYS A 1017 -7.15 -57.24 24.50
CA LYS A 1017 -7.60 -55.98 25.16
C LYS A 1017 -6.97 -54.74 24.51
N ASP A 1018 -7.82 -53.84 24.01
CA ASP A 1018 -7.39 -52.52 23.49
C ASP A 1018 -7.16 -51.55 24.65
N ILE A 1019 -5.91 -51.50 25.13
CA ILE A 1019 -5.45 -50.65 26.24
C ILE A 1019 -5.66 -49.15 25.94
N PHE A 1020 -5.59 -48.74 24.67
CA PHE A 1020 -5.81 -47.35 24.29
C PHE A 1020 -7.28 -46.97 24.42
N GLU A 1021 -8.21 -47.83 23.98
CA GLU A 1021 -9.64 -47.57 24.07
C GLU A 1021 -10.12 -47.51 25.53
N GLU A 1022 -9.54 -48.32 26.43
CA GLU A 1022 -9.78 -48.24 27.87
C GLU A 1022 -9.32 -46.89 28.45
N ASN A 1023 -8.08 -46.48 28.14
CA ASN A 1023 -7.52 -45.21 28.60
C ASN A 1023 -8.27 -43.99 28.03
N TYR A 1024 -8.68 -44.04 26.77
CA TYR A 1024 -9.44 -42.97 26.12
C TYR A 1024 -10.86 -42.83 26.67
N LYS A 1025 -11.56 -43.96 26.94
CA LYS A 1025 -12.86 -43.93 27.63
C LYS A 1025 -12.77 -43.31 29.01
N GLU A 1026 -11.64 -43.51 29.69
CA GLU A 1026 -11.38 -42.86 30.96
C GLU A 1026 -11.18 -41.35 30.78
N LEU A 1027 -10.38 -40.91 29.81
CA LEU A 1027 -10.15 -39.49 29.51
C LEU A 1027 -11.45 -38.71 29.23
N ILE A 1028 -12.39 -39.29 28.47
CA ILE A 1028 -13.67 -38.65 28.13
C ILE A 1028 -14.50 -38.28 29.36
N LYS A 1029 -14.36 -38.99 30.47
CA LYS A 1029 -15.11 -38.70 31.71
C LYS A 1029 -14.71 -37.37 32.34
N TRP A 1030 -13.49 -36.90 32.06
CA TRP A 1030 -12.88 -35.78 32.77
C TRP A 1030 -12.85 -34.49 31.95
N VAL A 1031 -12.74 -34.58 30.62
CA VAL A 1031 -12.53 -33.42 29.74
C VAL A 1031 -13.27 -33.57 28.41
N ASP A 1032 -13.54 -32.43 27.77
CA ASP A 1032 -13.94 -32.44 26.36
C ASP A 1032 -12.74 -32.81 25.48
N VAL A 1033 -12.73 -34.06 25.04
CA VAL A 1033 -11.71 -34.63 24.14
C VAL A 1033 -11.73 -34.03 22.73
N LYS A 1034 -12.70 -33.16 22.40
CA LYS A 1034 -12.72 -32.36 21.16
C LYS A 1034 -12.13 -30.96 21.33
N SER A 1035 -11.73 -30.58 22.54
CA SER A 1035 -11.06 -29.31 22.79
C SER A 1035 -9.69 -29.24 22.10
N ALA A 1036 -9.17 -28.02 21.90
CA ALA A 1036 -7.88 -27.77 21.27
C ALA A 1036 -6.71 -28.51 21.95
N LYS A 1037 -6.80 -28.76 23.27
CA LYS A 1037 -5.74 -29.41 24.05
C LYS A 1037 -5.70 -30.93 23.88
N TYR A 1038 -6.87 -31.58 23.84
CA TYR A 1038 -6.98 -33.05 23.88
C TYR A 1038 -7.39 -33.69 22.54
N GLY A 1039 -7.77 -32.87 21.55
CA GLY A 1039 -8.31 -33.27 20.26
C GLY A 1039 -7.50 -34.32 19.48
N THR A 1040 -6.17 -34.25 19.55
CA THR A 1040 -5.27 -35.18 18.83
C THR A 1040 -5.53 -36.64 19.20
N SER A 1041 -5.86 -36.92 20.47
CA SER A 1041 -6.20 -38.29 20.92
C SER A 1041 -7.45 -38.82 20.22
N THR A 1042 -8.44 -37.95 19.99
CA THR A 1042 -9.66 -38.28 19.24
C THR A 1042 -9.35 -38.51 17.77
N VAL A 1043 -8.46 -37.73 17.15
CA VAL A 1043 -8.02 -37.94 15.77
C VAL A 1043 -7.38 -39.32 15.61
N LEU A 1044 -6.46 -39.67 16.51
CA LEU A 1044 -5.77 -40.98 16.51
C LEU A 1044 -6.74 -42.14 16.72
N ARG A 1045 -7.74 -41.97 17.60
CA ARG A 1045 -8.80 -42.98 17.80
C ARG A 1045 -9.63 -43.22 16.55
N GLU A 1046 -10.09 -42.15 15.91
CA GLU A 1046 -10.91 -42.25 14.70
C GLU A 1046 -10.11 -42.88 13.54
N LYS A 1047 -8.80 -42.59 13.47
CA LYS A 1047 -7.85 -43.27 12.57
C LYS A 1047 -7.78 -44.78 12.86
N ARG A 1048 -7.54 -45.20 14.11
CA ARG A 1048 -7.53 -46.62 14.54
C ARG A 1048 -8.84 -47.34 14.21
N CYS A 1049 -9.95 -46.62 14.29
CA CYS A 1049 -11.27 -47.15 13.98
C CYS A 1049 -11.61 -47.22 12.48
N GLY A 1050 -10.66 -46.92 11.58
CA GLY A 1050 -10.89 -46.91 10.13
C GLY A 1050 -11.81 -45.79 9.64
N ARG A 1051 -11.88 -44.66 10.35
CA ARG A 1051 -12.70 -43.48 10.00
C ARG A 1051 -11.84 -42.22 9.76
N PRO A 1052 -10.97 -42.23 8.73
CA PRO A 1052 -10.04 -41.14 8.47
C PRO A 1052 -10.74 -39.83 8.03
N GLY A 1053 -11.95 -39.88 7.48
CA GLY A 1053 -12.71 -38.68 7.13
C GLY A 1053 -13.19 -37.92 8.36
N THR A 1054 -13.71 -38.63 9.36
CA THR A 1054 -14.06 -38.07 10.66
C THR A 1054 -12.83 -37.56 11.39
N ALA A 1055 -11.73 -38.32 11.36
CA ALA A 1055 -10.45 -37.92 11.94
C ALA A 1055 -9.94 -36.60 11.32
N LEU A 1056 -9.97 -36.49 10.00
CA LEU A 1056 -9.56 -35.29 9.26
C LEU A 1056 -10.45 -34.08 9.57
N LYS A 1057 -11.77 -34.27 9.71
CA LYS A 1057 -12.68 -33.20 10.11
C LYS A 1057 -12.30 -32.62 11.47
N ILE A 1058 -12.12 -33.49 12.47
CA ILE A 1058 -11.71 -33.08 13.82
C ILE A 1058 -10.35 -32.39 13.78
N LEU A 1059 -9.40 -32.92 13.02
CA LEU A 1059 -8.07 -32.32 12.88
C LEU A 1059 -8.12 -30.91 12.27
N ASN A 1060 -8.96 -30.68 11.25
CA ASN A 1060 -9.14 -29.34 10.68
C ASN A 1060 -9.77 -28.37 11.70
N ASP A 1061 -10.75 -28.82 12.48
CA ASP A 1061 -11.34 -28.00 13.54
C ASP A 1061 -10.30 -27.64 14.61
N LEU A 1062 -9.38 -28.56 14.95
CA LEU A 1062 -8.25 -28.27 15.84
C LEU A 1062 -7.29 -27.23 15.27
N ILE A 1063 -6.90 -27.40 14.00
CA ILE A 1063 -6.02 -26.45 13.30
C ILE A 1063 -6.64 -25.05 13.24
N GLN A 1064 -7.97 -24.95 13.04
CA GLN A 1064 -8.68 -23.67 12.99
C GLN A 1064 -8.81 -22.98 14.36
N ASN A 1065 -8.86 -23.77 15.44
CA ASN A 1065 -9.02 -23.26 16.81
C ASN A 1065 -7.68 -23.01 17.52
N GLU A 1066 -6.57 -23.52 17.00
CA GLU A 1066 -5.21 -23.23 17.48
C GLU A 1066 -4.86 -21.76 17.24
N SER A 1067 -4.34 -21.09 18.28
CA SER A 1067 -3.85 -19.71 18.16
C SER A 1067 -2.54 -19.62 17.39
N GLU A 1068 -1.75 -20.69 17.37
CA GLU A 1068 -0.49 -20.77 16.64
C GLU A 1068 -0.48 -22.01 15.76
N PRO A 1069 -0.21 -21.89 14.45
CA PRO A 1069 -0.08 -23.04 13.58
C PRO A 1069 1.04 -23.97 14.08
N LYS A 1070 0.74 -25.26 14.26
CA LYS A 1070 1.73 -26.27 14.66
C LYS A 1070 2.03 -27.21 13.51
N LYS A 1071 3.31 -27.32 13.14
CA LYS A 1071 3.79 -28.17 12.03
C LYS A 1071 3.29 -29.62 12.15
N LYS A 1072 3.39 -30.20 13.35
CA LYS A 1072 2.95 -31.59 13.65
C LYS A 1072 1.48 -31.88 13.27
N LEU A 1073 0.57 -30.91 13.44
CA LEU A 1073 -0.85 -31.10 13.10
C LEU A 1073 -1.06 -31.17 11.59
N TYR A 1074 -0.31 -30.38 10.81
CA TYR A 1074 -0.35 -30.44 9.36
C TYR A 1074 0.35 -31.69 8.80
N ASP A 1075 1.43 -32.15 9.44
CA ASP A 1075 2.07 -33.43 9.07
C ASP A 1075 1.06 -34.60 9.23
N LEU A 1076 0.33 -34.65 10.35
CA LEU A 1076 -0.74 -35.63 10.56
C LEU A 1076 -1.88 -35.48 9.55
N LYS A 1077 -2.21 -34.24 9.15
CA LYS A 1077 -3.22 -33.96 8.13
C LYS A 1077 -2.80 -34.56 6.78
N ILE A 1078 -1.55 -34.36 6.38
CA ILE A 1078 -0.99 -34.91 5.14
C ILE A 1078 -1.04 -36.44 5.16
N GLN A 1079 -0.62 -37.07 6.27
CA GLN A 1079 -0.68 -38.53 6.42
C GLN A 1079 -2.11 -39.08 6.22
N LEU A 1080 -3.11 -38.47 6.87
CA LEU A 1080 -4.52 -38.90 6.73
C LEU A 1080 -5.03 -38.73 5.28
N ILE A 1081 -4.60 -37.69 4.58
CA ILE A 1081 -4.97 -37.42 3.18
C ILE A 1081 -4.32 -38.45 2.24
N GLU A 1082 -3.06 -38.81 2.49
CA GLU A 1082 -2.33 -39.84 1.75
C GLU A 1082 -2.95 -41.23 1.95
N GLU A 1083 -3.34 -41.58 3.18
CA GLU A 1083 -4.06 -42.82 3.50
C GLU A 1083 -5.40 -42.94 2.77
N MET A 1084 -6.05 -41.81 2.46
CA MET A 1084 -7.28 -41.77 1.66
C MET A 1084 -7.04 -41.76 0.13
N GLY A 1085 -5.78 -41.73 -0.31
CA GLY A 1085 -5.39 -41.75 -1.73
C GLY A 1085 -5.56 -40.42 -2.46
N TRP A 1086 -5.68 -39.30 -1.74
CA TRP A 1086 -5.90 -37.97 -2.33
C TRP A 1086 -4.58 -37.26 -2.65
N ASN A 1087 -3.80 -37.82 -3.56
CA ASN A 1087 -2.43 -37.36 -3.88
C ASN A 1087 -2.36 -35.88 -4.25
N HIS A 1088 -3.32 -35.37 -5.04
CA HIS A 1088 -3.38 -33.95 -5.43
C HIS A 1088 -3.54 -33.02 -4.20
N VAL A 1089 -4.37 -33.39 -3.23
CA VAL A 1089 -4.55 -32.63 -1.98
C VAL A 1089 -3.31 -32.74 -1.09
N SER A 1090 -2.69 -33.92 -1.01
CA SER A 1090 -1.46 -34.10 -0.23
C SER A 1090 -0.32 -33.24 -0.76
N THR A 1091 -0.19 -33.15 -2.10
CA THR A 1091 0.82 -32.32 -2.78
C THR A 1091 0.58 -30.84 -2.48
N TYR A 1092 -0.68 -30.40 -2.59
CA TYR A 1092 -1.09 -29.05 -2.22
C TYR A 1092 -0.72 -28.70 -0.78
N GLU A 1093 -1.05 -29.56 0.19
CA GLU A 1093 -0.71 -29.30 1.59
C GLU A 1093 0.81 -29.31 1.84
N LYS A 1094 1.58 -30.19 1.19
CA LYS A 1094 3.05 -30.22 1.27
C LYS A 1094 3.69 -28.94 0.74
N GLN A 1095 3.22 -28.40 -0.39
CA GLN A 1095 3.70 -27.13 -0.92
C GLN A 1095 3.42 -25.99 0.08
N TRP A 1096 2.20 -25.97 0.63
CA TRP A 1096 1.81 -24.99 1.63
C TRP A 1096 2.60 -25.09 2.94
N MET A 1097 3.14 -26.25 3.30
CA MET A 1097 3.99 -26.39 4.48
C MET A 1097 5.23 -25.50 4.40
N GLN A 1098 5.83 -25.35 3.21
CA GLN A 1098 7.00 -24.49 3.01
C GLN A 1098 6.66 -23.02 3.22
N VAL A 1099 5.45 -22.61 2.86
CA VAL A 1099 4.95 -21.23 3.04
C VAL A 1099 4.51 -20.97 4.49
N ARG A 1100 3.92 -21.97 5.16
CA ARG A 1100 3.42 -21.85 6.54
C ARG A 1100 4.54 -21.92 7.59
N PHE A 1101 5.61 -22.64 7.29
CA PHE A 1101 6.73 -22.87 8.21
C PHE A 1101 8.08 -22.58 7.54
N PRO A 1102 8.31 -21.37 7.01
CA PRO A 1102 9.57 -21.04 6.36
C PRO A 1102 10.72 -21.01 7.39
N PRO A 1103 11.94 -21.42 7.01
CA PRO A 1103 13.08 -21.47 7.93
C PRO A 1103 13.52 -20.07 8.39
N CYS A 1104 13.40 -19.08 7.52
CA CYS A 1104 13.72 -17.68 7.77
C CYS A 1104 12.69 -16.76 7.13
N LEU A 1105 12.62 -15.51 7.60
CA LEU A 1105 11.88 -14.48 6.89
C LEU A 1105 12.60 -14.17 5.56
N PRO A 1106 11.87 -13.90 4.47
CA PRO A 1106 12.48 -13.48 3.21
C PRO A 1106 13.24 -12.14 3.37
N PRO A 1107 14.11 -11.76 2.44
CA PRO A 1107 14.74 -10.44 2.47
C PRO A 1107 13.71 -9.31 2.25
N PHE A 1108 14.08 -8.09 2.67
CA PHE A 1108 13.32 -6.87 2.38
C PHE A 1108 13.47 -6.43 0.92
#